data_AF-A0A8J0U2J6-F1
#
_entry.id   AF-A0A8J0U2J6-F1
#
_cell.length_a   1.000
_cell.length_b   1.000
_cell.length_c   1.000
_cell.angle_alpha   90.00
_cell.angle_beta   90.00
_cell.angle_gamma   90.00
#
_symmetry.space_group_name_H-M   'P 1'
#
loop_
_entity.id
_entity.type
_entity.pdbx_description
1 polymer ?
#
loop_
_entity_poly.entity_id
_entity_poly.type
_entity_poly.pdbx_seq_one_letter_code
_entity_poly.pdbx_strand_id
1 'polypeptide(L)'
;MEESNRKGHHTEMYNIPDLILRRGQSFWITLDFDRPIQEWESIVFTAQTGPLNAKFYNINVEFALSNSWSSGMWSAVLESAPGNSLRIIMYSPANAVIGRYNLTVQISIMGHTSTYSLGKFILLFNPWCLDDEVYMANEDERNEYVMNDNGIVFIGSEKHIANLAWNFGQFESNILNICLDMLDRSLNYRNDPAADCSKRNSPMYVGRVISAMINSNDDYGVLEGKWEKEFSDGVDPNSWTGSVEILWKWQKEGYQPVKYGQCWVFAAVMCTVLRSLGIPTRVITNFNSAHNTDGNLCVDLHYDNDGKFMEVSDDSIWNFHVWDESWFLRKDLGQFYGGWQVLDSTPQEQSQNVYRCGPTSVNAVKEGDVQLPYDTPFVYSEVNADRVTWICHKDGRKEQAHSDTKAVGQFISTKAVGSNDRVDITHSYKYPEGSPKEREVFEKANRRLTNYRAPAERSYDVNNTRDRRVTNEVLMDTIENSRPRSNTLPSRPTTNMLRPRPTPNVLLSRPMSNSVASIPSAVDWPPRPRSNTIHARGVANGFPSRSTERVYNPRPPVNTFPERPPPLNTFPERPQPLNTYPDRPQPLNTYPDRPQPLNTYPERPQPLNTYPERPQPLNTYPDRPQPLNTYPERPQPLNTYPERPSLDGPDIAGKFKLLGPLSMGDDINLLLSLKNLTTYHRQITVNLSASCILYTGRRINDIFQDQKSLIVNPSQEGHISLQIPYSLYGSFLADGNMIQVVAICDLPFRKKVVITKELVLDNPPISIKPLEMAVLNKKMNVEVRFTNPVSFVVKDCTVAVEGAGLIDRQLTAVVPYIKPKQKIKFKVELTPFRSGTRQLIVHVKCRHFSIKGHQHLTVVSL
;
A
#
# COMPACT_ATOMS: atom_id res chain seq x y z
N MET A 1 -21.58 33.47 6.76
CA MET A 1 -22.10 32.42 5.84
C MET A 1 -21.08 31.29 5.71
N GLU A 2 -19.96 31.52 5.02
CA GLU A 2 -18.98 30.48 4.66
C GLU A 2 -18.46 29.68 5.85
N GLU A 3 -18.07 30.31 6.96
CA GLU A 3 -17.67 29.65 8.21
C GLU A 3 -18.73 28.64 8.72
N SER A 4 -20.01 29.03 8.67
CA SER A 4 -21.13 28.16 9.11
C SER A 4 -21.34 26.99 8.16
N ASN A 5 -21.18 27.18 6.85
CA ASN A 5 -21.23 26.09 5.88
C ASN A 5 -20.02 25.16 6.10
N ARG A 6 -18.80 25.69 6.19
CA ARG A 6 -17.58 24.91 6.39
C ARG A 6 -17.62 24.08 7.68
N LYS A 7 -18.04 24.67 8.79
CA LYS A 7 -18.24 23.96 10.07
C LYS A 7 -19.34 22.89 9.99
N GLY A 8 -20.41 23.15 9.24
CA GLY A 8 -21.47 22.17 9.00
C GLY A 8 -21.01 20.99 8.14
N HIS A 9 -20.06 21.21 7.22
CA HIS A 9 -19.51 20.18 6.33
C HIS A 9 -18.19 19.55 6.84
N HIS A 10 -17.73 19.85 8.06
CA HIS A 10 -16.45 19.38 8.59
C HIS A 10 -15.25 19.75 7.68
N THR A 11 -15.17 21.02 7.30
CA THR A 11 -14.12 21.61 6.43
C THR A 11 -13.55 22.94 6.97
N GLU A 12 -13.87 23.30 8.20
CA GLU A 12 -13.33 24.48 8.89
C GLU A 12 -11.81 24.39 9.12
N MET A 13 -11.27 23.17 9.21
CA MET A 13 -9.85 22.93 9.56
C MET A 13 -8.84 23.31 8.46
N TYR A 14 -9.21 23.25 7.17
CA TYR A 14 -8.28 23.49 6.06
C TYR A 14 -7.82 24.97 6.01
N ASN A 15 -6.51 25.20 6.03
CA ASN A 15 -5.91 26.53 5.96
C ASN A 15 -5.85 27.10 4.52
N ILE A 16 -7.03 27.30 3.93
CA ILE A 16 -7.29 28.05 2.68
C ILE A 16 -8.55 28.92 2.86
N PRO A 17 -8.69 30.05 2.15
CA PRO A 17 -9.82 30.97 2.30
C PRO A 17 -11.10 30.48 1.59
N ASP A 18 -10.99 29.58 0.62
CA ASP A 18 -12.10 29.12 -0.22
C ASP A 18 -13.28 28.52 0.58
N LEU A 19 -14.48 28.59 -0.01
CA LEU A 19 -15.64 27.83 0.47
C LEU A 19 -15.44 26.35 0.12
N ILE A 20 -15.24 25.52 1.15
CA ILE A 20 -15.07 24.07 1.00
C ILE A 20 -16.32 23.36 1.50
N LEU A 21 -16.87 22.47 0.68
CA LEU A 21 -18.09 21.72 0.95
C LEU A 21 -17.82 20.23 0.74
N ARG A 22 -18.74 19.40 1.21
CA ARG A 22 -18.79 17.95 0.96
C ARG A 22 -20.09 17.61 0.23
N ARG A 23 -20.02 16.67 -0.71
CA ARG A 23 -21.17 16.24 -1.53
C ARG A 23 -22.24 15.51 -0.70
N GLY A 24 -23.45 15.37 -1.24
CA GLY A 24 -24.56 14.69 -0.56
C GLY A 24 -25.07 15.43 0.69
N GLN A 25 -24.75 16.72 0.81
CA GLN A 25 -25.11 17.56 1.95
C GLN A 25 -25.47 18.96 1.46
N SER A 26 -26.41 19.60 2.16
CA SER A 26 -26.92 20.93 1.84
C SER A 26 -26.11 22.05 2.49
N PHE A 27 -26.02 23.17 1.78
CA PHE A 27 -25.38 24.41 2.21
C PHE A 27 -26.27 25.59 1.81
N TRP A 28 -26.20 26.72 2.53
CA TRP A 28 -27.04 27.88 2.21
C TRP A 28 -26.22 29.01 1.59
N ILE A 29 -26.89 29.75 0.69
CA ILE A 29 -26.42 31.00 0.12
C ILE A 29 -27.44 32.12 0.37
N THR A 30 -27.03 33.37 0.20
CA THR A 30 -27.94 34.52 0.14
C THR A 30 -27.64 35.32 -1.12
N LEU A 31 -28.68 35.68 -1.86
CA LEU A 31 -28.62 36.54 -3.04
C LEU A 31 -29.37 37.84 -2.72
N ASP A 32 -28.66 38.96 -2.75
CA ASP A 32 -29.22 40.28 -2.51
C ASP A 32 -29.50 41.00 -3.83
N PHE A 33 -30.72 41.50 -3.99
CA PHE A 33 -31.20 42.14 -5.22
C PHE A 33 -31.46 43.64 -5.03
N ASP A 34 -31.59 44.39 -6.14
CA ASP A 34 -31.99 45.79 -6.14
C ASP A 34 -33.49 45.99 -5.79
N ARG A 35 -34.31 44.96 -6.01
CA ARG A 35 -35.73 44.87 -5.65
C ARG A 35 -36.14 43.42 -5.31
N PRO A 36 -37.33 43.18 -4.74
CA PRO A 36 -37.86 41.83 -4.59
C PRO A 36 -38.06 41.14 -5.96
N ILE A 37 -37.75 39.85 -6.03
CA ILE A 37 -38.00 39.02 -7.20
C ILE A 37 -39.51 38.80 -7.40
N GLN A 38 -39.94 38.62 -8.64
CA GLN A 38 -41.33 38.39 -9.02
C GLN A 38 -41.54 36.94 -9.50
N GLU A 39 -42.76 36.41 -9.34
CA GLU A 39 -43.06 34.98 -9.62
C GLU A 39 -42.81 34.54 -11.07
N TRP A 40 -42.76 35.48 -12.02
CA TRP A 40 -42.48 35.23 -13.44
C TRP A 40 -40.98 35.27 -13.81
N GLU A 41 -40.09 35.48 -12.85
CA GLU A 41 -38.64 35.60 -13.07
C GLU A 41 -37.94 34.28 -12.72
N SER A 42 -37.34 33.61 -13.71
CA SER A 42 -36.70 32.32 -13.47
C SER A 42 -35.24 32.47 -13.05
N ILE A 43 -34.89 31.91 -11.89
CA ILE A 43 -33.50 31.70 -11.45
C ILE A 43 -33.08 30.27 -11.83
N VAL A 44 -31.98 30.15 -12.57
CA VAL A 44 -31.31 28.87 -12.88
C VAL A 44 -29.85 28.95 -12.46
N PHE A 45 -29.39 28.01 -11.64
CA PHE A 45 -27.99 27.88 -11.25
C PHE A 45 -27.26 26.94 -12.19
N THR A 46 -25.96 27.19 -12.41
CA THR A 46 -25.05 26.25 -13.07
C THR A 46 -23.86 25.98 -12.16
N ALA A 47 -23.67 24.72 -11.79
CA ALA A 47 -22.48 24.24 -11.09
C ALA A 47 -21.55 23.56 -12.11
N GLN A 48 -20.43 24.23 -12.43
CA GLN A 48 -19.47 23.80 -13.45
C GLN A 48 -18.12 23.43 -12.83
N THR A 49 -17.55 22.29 -13.22
CA THR A 49 -16.22 21.81 -12.83
C THR A 49 -15.47 21.26 -14.05
N GLY A 50 -14.14 21.23 -14.01
CA GLY A 50 -13.31 20.83 -15.15
C GLY A 50 -13.37 21.81 -16.34
N PRO A 51 -13.16 21.33 -17.58
CA PRO A 51 -13.03 22.20 -18.76
C PRO A 51 -14.38 22.72 -19.30
N LEU A 52 -14.43 24.03 -19.56
CA LEU A 52 -15.59 24.81 -20.04
C LEU A 52 -16.41 24.22 -21.21
N ASN A 53 -15.80 23.41 -22.08
CA ASN A 53 -16.42 22.87 -23.31
C ASN A 53 -16.74 21.37 -23.23
N ALA A 54 -16.93 20.83 -22.02
CA ALA A 54 -17.19 19.40 -21.80
C ALA A 54 -18.57 18.95 -22.35
N LYS A 55 -18.62 17.72 -22.87
CA LYS A 55 -19.87 17.06 -23.32
C LYS A 55 -20.60 16.28 -22.21
N PHE A 56 -20.10 16.35 -20.97
CA PHE A 56 -20.55 15.51 -19.86
C PHE A 56 -21.45 16.29 -18.89
N TYR A 57 -22.74 15.93 -18.86
CA TYR A 57 -23.75 16.63 -18.05
C TYR A 57 -23.46 16.65 -16.54
N ASN A 58 -22.67 15.71 -16.01
CA ASN A 58 -22.34 15.64 -14.58
C ASN A 58 -21.24 16.63 -14.12
N ILE A 59 -20.60 17.36 -15.04
CA ILE A 59 -19.60 18.41 -14.72
C ILE A 59 -20.00 19.81 -15.19
N ASN A 60 -21.18 19.96 -15.81
CA ASN A 60 -21.84 21.24 -16.06
C ASN A 60 -23.33 21.08 -15.77
N VAL A 61 -23.70 21.14 -14.50
CA VAL A 61 -25.05 20.82 -14.02
C VAL A 61 -25.88 22.09 -13.89
N GLU A 62 -26.99 22.16 -14.62
CA GLU A 62 -27.99 23.23 -14.50
C GLU A 62 -29.16 22.78 -13.62
N PHE A 63 -29.63 23.66 -12.73
CA PHE A 63 -30.75 23.40 -11.83
C PHE A 63 -31.48 24.68 -11.44
N ALA A 64 -32.80 24.68 -11.55
CA ALA A 64 -33.64 25.84 -11.24
C ALA A 64 -33.85 26.03 -9.73
N LEU A 65 -34.13 27.26 -9.31
CA LEU A 65 -34.70 27.55 -8.00
C LEU A 65 -36.13 26.97 -7.93
N SER A 66 -36.45 26.26 -6.85
CA SER A 66 -37.75 25.63 -6.63
C SER A 66 -38.26 25.82 -5.19
N ASN A 67 -39.50 25.38 -4.96
CA ASN A 67 -40.11 25.26 -3.64
C ASN A 67 -40.00 23.83 -3.08
N SER A 68 -39.26 22.92 -3.73
CA SER A 68 -39.26 21.48 -3.41
C SER A 68 -38.00 20.76 -3.88
N TRP A 69 -37.46 19.90 -3.01
CA TRP A 69 -36.26 19.10 -3.26
C TRP A 69 -36.36 18.16 -4.48
N SER A 70 -35.26 18.04 -5.22
CA SER A 70 -35.05 17.01 -6.24
C SER A 70 -34.16 15.91 -5.68
N SER A 71 -34.76 14.78 -5.26
CA SER A 71 -34.00 13.66 -4.67
C SER A 71 -32.95 13.12 -5.65
N GLY A 72 -31.74 12.83 -5.14
CA GLY A 72 -30.63 12.29 -5.93
C GLY A 72 -30.02 13.23 -6.97
N MET A 73 -30.41 14.50 -7.03
CA MET A 73 -29.94 15.48 -8.03
C MET A 73 -29.49 16.79 -7.37
N TRP A 74 -28.80 17.66 -8.13
CA TRP A 74 -28.56 19.03 -7.69
C TRP A 74 -29.89 19.79 -7.58
N SER A 75 -30.03 20.62 -6.55
CA SER A 75 -31.23 21.45 -6.35
C SER A 75 -30.94 22.72 -5.57
N ALA A 76 -31.79 23.73 -5.77
CA ALA A 76 -31.80 25.00 -5.06
C ALA A 76 -33.23 25.23 -4.56
N VAL A 77 -33.43 25.32 -3.26
CA VAL A 77 -34.76 25.48 -2.63
C VAL A 77 -34.80 26.82 -1.90
N LEU A 78 -35.86 27.60 -2.13
CA LEU A 78 -36.08 28.86 -1.42
C LEU A 78 -36.42 28.58 0.06
N GLU A 79 -35.62 29.12 0.98
CA GLU A 79 -35.83 28.99 2.43
C GLU A 79 -36.59 30.20 2.99
N SER A 80 -36.23 31.41 2.55
CA SER A 80 -36.95 32.64 2.88
C SER A 80 -36.58 33.78 1.92
N ALA A 81 -37.50 34.75 1.77
CA ALA A 81 -37.33 35.93 0.93
C ALA A 81 -37.53 37.24 1.74
N PRO A 82 -36.66 37.57 2.71
CA PRO A 82 -36.77 38.81 3.48
C PRO A 82 -36.46 40.05 2.62
N GLY A 83 -37.51 40.71 2.12
CA GLY A 83 -37.41 41.96 1.38
C GLY A 83 -36.78 41.78 0.00
N ASN A 84 -35.56 42.28 -0.18
CA ASN A 84 -34.79 42.15 -1.43
C ASN A 84 -33.84 40.93 -1.42
N SER A 85 -33.71 40.22 -0.30
CA SER A 85 -32.76 39.12 -0.16
C SER A 85 -33.46 37.78 -0.34
N LEU A 86 -32.88 36.86 -1.12
CA LEU A 86 -33.30 35.46 -1.19
C LEU A 86 -32.29 34.60 -0.45
N ARG A 87 -32.73 33.92 0.61
CA ARG A 87 -31.95 32.88 1.29
C ARG A 87 -32.34 31.53 0.71
N ILE A 88 -31.37 30.84 0.14
CA ILE A 88 -31.56 29.66 -0.71
C ILE A 88 -30.70 28.53 -0.16
N ILE A 89 -31.31 27.36 0.08
CA ILE A 89 -30.57 26.15 0.42
C ILE A 89 -30.25 25.40 -0.87
N MET A 90 -28.96 25.21 -1.10
CA MET A 90 -28.38 24.48 -2.21
C MET A 90 -28.08 23.05 -1.76
N TYR A 91 -28.23 22.07 -2.65
CA TYR A 91 -27.85 20.68 -2.40
C TYR A 91 -27.13 20.09 -3.61
N SER A 92 -26.10 19.29 -3.34
CA SER A 92 -25.36 18.50 -4.31
C SER A 92 -25.57 17.01 -3.99
N PRO A 93 -25.77 16.13 -4.99
CA PRO A 93 -26.03 14.72 -4.73
C PRO A 93 -24.78 13.99 -4.24
N ALA A 94 -24.95 12.91 -3.49
CA ALA A 94 -23.85 12.12 -2.90
C ALA A 94 -22.94 11.43 -3.95
N ASN A 95 -23.31 11.45 -5.23
CA ASN A 95 -22.50 10.98 -6.36
C ASN A 95 -21.97 12.13 -7.24
N ALA A 96 -21.98 13.37 -6.75
CA ALA A 96 -21.38 14.52 -7.45
C ALA A 96 -19.86 14.33 -7.64
N VAL A 97 -19.33 14.91 -8.71
CA VAL A 97 -17.89 14.97 -9.00
C VAL A 97 -17.19 15.82 -7.93
N ILE A 98 -16.05 15.35 -7.41
CA ILE A 98 -15.23 16.17 -6.51
C ILE A 98 -14.31 17.10 -7.31
N GLY A 99 -13.95 18.25 -6.73
CA GLY A 99 -13.04 19.21 -7.33
C GLY A 99 -13.43 20.67 -7.13
N ARG A 100 -12.86 21.54 -7.97
CA ARG A 100 -13.11 22.99 -7.96
C ARG A 100 -14.29 23.33 -8.86
N TYR A 101 -15.31 23.95 -8.29
CA TYR A 101 -16.50 24.42 -8.99
C TYR A 101 -16.50 25.93 -9.17
N ASN A 102 -17.02 26.37 -10.32
CA ASN A 102 -17.53 27.71 -10.56
C ASN A 102 -19.06 27.68 -10.45
N LEU A 103 -19.65 28.59 -9.67
CA LEU A 103 -21.09 28.75 -9.56
C LEU A 103 -21.53 29.98 -10.33
N THR A 104 -22.41 29.81 -11.30
CA THR A 104 -23.09 30.91 -12.00
C THR A 104 -24.59 30.85 -11.79
N VAL A 105 -25.25 32.00 -11.92
CA VAL A 105 -26.71 32.10 -11.93
C VAL A 105 -27.16 32.82 -13.20
N GLN A 106 -28.16 32.26 -13.86
CA GLN A 106 -28.91 32.86 -14.95
C GLN A 106 -30.23 33.39 -14.37
N ILE A 107 -30.54 34.65 -14.66
CA ILE A 107 -31.80 35.29 -14.27
C ILE A 107 -32.49 35.70 -15.57
N SER A 108 -33.70 35.18 -15.81
CA SER A 108 -34.48 35.49 -17.02
C SER A 108 -35.69 36.36 -16.68
N ILE A 109 -35.75 37.54 -17.30
CA ILE A 109 -36.78 38.56 -17.08
C ILE A 109 -37.43 38.86 -18.43
N MET A 110 -38.71 38.54 -18.59
CA MET A 110 -39.50 38.79 -19.82
C MET A 110 -38.83 38.27 -21.12
N GLY A 111 -38.08 37.17 -21.03
CA GLY A 111 -37.35 36.57 -22.16
C GLY A 111 -35.91 37.06 -22.36
N HIS A 112 -35.46 38.06 -21.60
CA HIS A 112 -34.05 38.47 -21.54
C HIS A 112 -33.33 37.74 -20.40
N THR A 113 -32.32 36.93 -20.72
CA THR A 113 -31.50 36.22 -19.73
C THR A 113 -30.18 36.94 -19.49
N SER A 114 -29.83 37.17 -18.22
CA SER A 114 -28.55 37.70 -17.78
C SER A 114 -27.82 36.68 -16.90
N THR A 115 -26.51 36.51 -17.10
CA THR A 115 -25.68 35.53 -16.38
C THR A 115 -24.67 36.21 -15.47
N TYR A 116 -24.63 35.80 -14.21
CA TYR A 116 -23.74 36.33 -13.18
C TYR A 116 -22.90 35.19 -12.59
N SER A 117 -21.64 35.46 -12.21
CA SER A 117 -20.85 34.52 -11.41
C SER A 117 -21.05 34.83 -9.92
N LEU A 118 -21.39 33.79 -9.16
CA LEU A 118 -21.58 33.88 -7.71
C LEU A 118 -20.31 33.56 -6.93
N GLY A 119 -19.31 32.95 -7.58
CA GLY A 119 -18.02 32.64 -6.98
C GLY A 119 -17.55 31.22 -7.29
N LYS A 120 -16.59 30.74 -6.50
CA LYS A 120 -16.03 29.40 -6.59
C LYS A 120 -16.15 28.67 -5.26
N PHE A 121 -16.24 27.35 -5.31
CA PHE A 121 -16.19 26.49 -4.14
C PHE A 121 -15.45 25.19 -4.46
N ILE A 122 -15.00 24.48 -3.44
CA ILE A 122 -14.42 23.15 -3.54
C ILE A 122 -15.46 22.15 -3.04
N LEU A 123 -15.69 21.05 -3.78
CA LEU A 123 -16.55 19.95 -3.35
C LEU A 123 -15.72 18.69 -3.13
N LEU A 124 -15.84 18.09 -1.95
CA LEU A 124 -15.09 16.92 -1.49
C LEU A 124 -16.00 15.69 -1.30
N PHE A 125 -15.39 14.53 -1.10
CA PHE A 125 -16.08 13.31 -0.64
C PHE A 125 -16.64 13.51 0.78
N ASN A 126 -17.74 12.81 1.12
CA ASN A 126 -18.47 12.98 2.37
C ASN A 126 -18.61 11.70 3.22
N PRO A 127 -17.63 11.41 4.09
CA PRO A 127 -17.69 10.30 5.06
C PRO A 127 -18.88 10.33 6.02
N TRP A 128 -19.55 11.48 6.20
CA TRP A 128 -20.73 11.66 7.06
C TRP A 128 -22.07 11.48 6.32
N CYS A 129 -22.09 11.45 4.98
CA CYS A 129 -23.30 11.28 4.18
C CYS A 129 -23.57 9.79 3.92
N LEU A 130 -24.71 9.26 4.39
CA LEU A 130 -25.09 7.85 4.26
C LEU A 130 -25.14 7.34 2.80
N ASP A 131 -25.47 8.22 1.85
CA ASP A 131 -25.59 7.90 0.42
C ASP A 131 -24.24 7.97 -0.33
N ASP A 132 -23.16 8.42 0.31
CA ASP A 132 -21.82 8.51 -0.30
C ASP A 132 -21.12 7.14 -0.28
N GLU A 133 -20.39 6.82 -1.35
CA GLU A 133 -19.55 5.63 -1.46
C GLU A 133 -18.46 5.54 -0.40
N VAL A 134 -18.04 6.68 0.19
CA VAL A 134 -17.05 6.73 1.29
C VAL A 134 -17.67 6.72 2.71
N TYR A 135 -18.98 6.52 2.86
CA TYR A 135 -19.65 6.61 4.16
C TYR A 135 -19.04 5.68 5.22
N MET A 136 -18.59 6.26 6.32
CA MET A 136 -17.96 5.56 7.44
C MET A 136 -18.77 5.88 8.70
N ALA A 137 -19.45 4.88 9.28
CA ALA A 137 -20.52 5.13 10.26
C ALA A 137 -20.01 5.60 11.64
N ASN A 138 -18.82 5.16 12.06
CA ASN A 138 -18.24 5.46 13.37
C ASN A 138 -17.55 6.84 13.37
N GLU A 139 -17.86 7.68 14.36
CA GLU A 139 -17.31 9.04 14.48
C GLU A 139 -15.83 9.05 14.90
N ASP A 140 -15.38 8.14 15.77
CA ASP A 140 -13.97 8.05 16.15
C ASP A 140 -13.12 7.58 14.96
N GLU A 141 -13.64 6.67 14.14
CA GLU A 141 -13.02 6.24 12.89
C GLU A 141 -12.98 7.37 11.85
N ARG A 142 -14.06 8.14 11.66
CA ARG A 142 -14.05 9.35 10.80
C ARG A 142 -13.00 10.35 11.29
N ASN A 143 -12.89 10.56 12.60
CA ASN A 143 -11.91 11.47 13.16
C ASN A 143 -10.47 10.95 12.97
N GLU A 144 -10.18 9.67 13.20
CA GLU A 144 -8.85 9.10 12.97
C GLU A 144 -8.47 9.07 11.48
N TYR A 145 -9.38 8.65 10.60
CA TYR A 145 -9.08 8.33 9.20
C TYR A 145 -9.32 9.47 8.22
N VAL A 146 -9.85 10.62 8.68
CA VAL A 146 -10.05 11.84 7.87
C VAL A 146 -9.50 13.09 8.57
N MET A 147 -9.85 13.29 9.85
CA MET A 147 -9.59 14.56 10.57
C MET A 147 -8.30 14.60 11.39
N ASN A 148 -7.63 13.47 11.60
CA ASN A 148 -6.34 13.40 12.29
C ASN A 148 -5.21 13.71 11.30
N ASP A 149 -4.39 14.72 11.62
CA ASP A 149 -3.22 15.16 10.86
C ASP A 149 -1.89 14.56 11.37
N ASN A 150 -1.96 13.74 12.43
CA ASN A 150 -0.81 13.09 13.09
C ASN A 150 -0.81 11.59 12.76
N GLY A 151 0.27 11.12 12.13
CA GLY A 151 0.44 9.74 11.67
C GLY A 151 1.44 8.94 12.50
N ILE A 152 1.27 7.61 12.46
CA ILE A 152 2.25 6.62 12.89
C ILE A 152 2.35 5.58 11.79
N VAL A 153 3.57 5.31 11.32
CA VAL A 153 3.90 4.18 10.46
C VAL A 153 4.72 3.17 11.26
N PHE A 154 4.51 1.88 11.06
CA PHE A 154 5.31 0.83 11.70
C PHE A 154 6.45 0.41 10.78
N ILE A 155 7.63 0.17 11.33
CA ILE A 155 8.86 -0.17 10.59
C ILE A 155 9.71 -1.16 11.38
N GLY A 156 10.79 -1.69 10.80
CA GLY A 156 11.72 -2.59 11.48
C GLY A 156 11.60 -4.02 10.95
N SER A 157 11.26 -4.98 11.82
CA SER A 157 11.09 -6.40 11.43
C SER A 157 9.98 -7.05 12.25
N GLU A 158 9.47 -8.21 11.82
CA GLU A 158 8.43 -8.97 12.54
C GLU A 158 8.78 -9.21 14.04
N LYS A 159 10.08 -9.30 14.37
CA LYS A 159 10.59 -9.61 15.72
C LYS A 159 10.96 -8.35 16.53
N HIS A 160 10.94 -7.18 15.89
CA HIS A 160 11.30 -5.89 16.47
C HIS A 160 10.58 -4.79 15.65
N ILE A 161 9.34 -4.51 16.04
CA ILE A 161 8.50 -3.50 15.39
C ILE A 161 8.70 -2.16 16.11
N ALA A 162 9.24 -1.18 15.39
CA ALA A 162 9.36 0.20 15.83
C ALA A 162 8.24 1.07 15.24
N ASN A 163 8.01 2.24 15.82
CA ASN A 163 7.09 3.24 15.28
C ASN A 163 7.84 4.48 14.75
N LEU A 164 7.31 5.04 13.67
CA LEU A 164 7.78 6.23 12.99
C LEU A 164 6.65 7.26 12.99
N ALA A 165 6.85 8.36 13.71
CA ALA A 165 5.97 9.52 13.67
C ALA A 165 6.00 10.20 12.30
N TRP A 166 4.84 10.65 11.84
CA TRP A 166 4.69 11.33 10.55
C TRP A 166 3.66 12.45 10.62
N ASN A 167 4.03 13.63 10.11
CA ASN A 167 3.10 14.74 9.92
C ASN A 167 2.37 14.59 8.58
N PHE A 168 1.10 14.17 8.58
CA PHE A 168 0.29 14.17 7.36
C PHE A 168 -0.01 15.61 6.93
N GLY A 169 -0.54 16.42 7.85
CA GLY A 169 -0.73 17.85 7.64
C GLY A 169 -1.68 18.21 6.48
N GLN A 170 -2.70 17.40 6.20
CA GLN A 170 -3.68 17.63 5.11
C GLN A 170 -4.46 18.95 5.22
N PHE A 171 -4.40 19.60 6.39
CA PHE A 171 -5.01 20.90 6.68
C PHE A 171 -4.03 22.08 6.62
N GLU A 172 -2.73 21.84 6.40
CA GLU A 172 -1.74 22.92 6.30
C GLU A 172 -1.88 23.74 5.01
N SER A 173 -1.25 24.91 5.00
CA SER A 173 -1.46 25.94 3.97
C SER A 173 -1.26 25.38 2.56
N ASN A 174 -2.24 25.62 1.70
CA ASN A 174 -2.27 25.21 0.29
C ASN A 174 -2.23 23.69 -0.01
N ILE A 175 -2.17 22.79 0.99
CA ILE A 175 -2.05 21.34 0.74
C ILE A 175 -3.22 20.78 -0.07
N LEU A 176 -4.47 21.11 0.30
CA LEU A 176 -5.65 20.70 -0.47
C LEU A 176 -5.61 21.18 -1.94
N ASN A 177 -5.05 22.37 -2.22
CA ASN A 177 -4.89 22.84 -3.59
C ASN A 177 -3.88 21.99 -4.38
N ILE A 178 -2.77 21.57 -3.76
CA ILE A 178 -1.79 20.68 -4.39
C ILE A 178 -2.40 19.30 -4.67
N CYS A 179 -3.23 18.79 -3.74
CA CYS A 179 -3.95 17.53 -3.91
C CYS A 179 -4.99 17.58 -5.04
N LEU A 180 -5.63 18.74 -5.28
CA LEU A 180 -6.52 18.96 -6.41
C LEU A 180 -5.74 19.13 -7.73
N ASP A 181 -4.64 19.89 -7.72
CA ASP A 181 -3.74 20.08 -8.87
C ASP A 181 -3.11 18.77 -9.34
N MET A 182 -2.96 17.78 -8.44
CA MET A 182 -2.47 16.45 -8.75
C MET A 182 -3.41 15.67 -9.68
N LEU A 183 -4.73 15.76 -9.47
CA LEU A 183 -5.72 15.13 -10.35
C LEU A 183 -5.67 15.75 -11.75
N ASP A 184 -5.56 17.09 -11.81
CA ASP A 184 -5.38 17.88 -13.04
C ASP A 184 -4.00 17.69 -13.71
N ARG A 185 -3.17 16.78 -13.18
CA ARG A 185 -1.83 16.44 -13.71
C ARG A 185 -1.67 14.99 -14.14
N SER A 186 -2.62 14.11 -13.85
CA SER A 186 -2.55 12.68 -14.23
C SER A 186 -2.47 12.46 -15.74
N LEU A 187 -1.91 11.32 -16.19
CA LEU A 187 -2.00 10.85 -17.57
C LEU A 187 -3.46 10.74 -18.02
N ASN A 188 -4.37 10.33 -17.13
CA ASN A 188 -5.81 10.31 -17.39
C ASN A 188 -6.32 11.69 -17.82
N TYR A 189 -6.02 12.73 -17.05
CA TYR A 189 -6.40 14.11 -17.35
C TYR A 189 -5.67 14.66 -18.58
N ARG A 190 -4.38 14.35 -18.78
CA ARG A 190 -3.63 14.76 -19.99
C ARG A 190 -4.22 14.18 -21.27
N ASN A 191 -4.79 12.97 -21.20
CA ASN A 191 -5.39 12.28 -22.34
C ASN A 191 -6.81 12.80 -22.67
N ASP A 192 -7.68 12.96 -21.67
CA ASP A 192 -8.99 13.62 -21.82
C ASP A 192 -9.40 14.31 -20.49
N PRO A 193 -9.20 15.64 -20.37
CA PRO A 193 -9.55 16.38 -19.15
C PRO A 193 -11.02 16.28 -18.75
N ALA A 194 -11.92 16.13 -19.72
CA ALA A 194 -13.37 16.09 -19.48
C ALA A 194 -13.82 14.68 -19.06
N ALA A 195 -13.26 13.64 -19.69
CA ALA A 195 -13.51 12.25 -19.31
C ALA A 195 -12.76 11.82 -18.03
N ASP A 196 -11.73 12.54 -17.59
CA ASP A 196 -11.15 12.41 -16.25
C ASP A 196 -12.05 13.09 -15.20
N CYS A 197 -12.35 14.39 -15.34
CA CYS A 197 -13.16 15.13 -14.38
C CYS A 197 -14.52 14.46 -14.12
N SER A 198 -15.20 13.99 -15.17
CA SER A 198 -16.50 13.31 -15.05
C SER A 198 -16.46 11.96 -14.30
N LYS A 199 -15.28 11.37 -14.05
CA LYS A 199 -15.08 10.15 -13.25
C LYS A 199 -14.60 10.42 -11.81
N ARG A 200 -14.25 11.66 -11.47
CA ARG A 200 -13.87 12.07 -10.10
C ARG A 200 -15.06 12.08 -9.13
N ASN A 201 -16.18 11.46 -9.48
CA ASN A 201 -17.23 11.10 -8.53
C ASN A 201 -17.02 9.73 -7.88
N SER A 202 -16.12 8.88 -8.38
CA SER A 202 -15.85 7.57 -7.77
C SER A 202 -14.56 7.60 -6.95
N PRO A 203 -14.58 7.21 -5.66
CA PRO A 203 -13.37 7.09 -4.85
C PRO A 203 -12.47 5.97 -5.37
N MET A 204 -13.05 4.94 -6.00
CA MET A 204 -12.34 3.87 -6.71
C MET A 204 -11.47 4.41 -7.85
N TYR A 205 -12.00 5.37 -8.62
CA TYR A 205 -11.26 6.03 -9.69
C TYR A 205 -10.20 6.99 -9.15
N VAL A 206 -10.57 7.85 -8.21
CA VAL A 206 -9.68 8.85 -7.60
C VAL A 206 -8.50 8.19 -6.89
N GLY A 207 -8.75 7.12 -6.12
CA GLY A 207 -7.70 6.34 -5.48
C GLY A 207 -6.69 5.73 -6.47
N ARG A 208 -7.17 5.14 -7.57
CA ARG A 208 -6.30 4.55 -8.61
C ARG A 208 -5.56 5.58 -9.48
N VAL A 209 -6.03 6.82 -9.53
CA VAL A 209 -5.30 7.95 -10.13
C VAL A 209 -4.22 8.45 -9.19
N ILE A 210 -4.51 8.53 -7.89
CA ILE A 210 -3.54 8.97 -6.87
C ILE A 210 -2.43 7.93 -6.69
N SER A 211 -2.73 6.64 -6.70
CA SER A 211 -1.68 5.61 -6.57
C SER A 211 -0.68 5.60 -7.74
N ALA A 212 -1.08 6.07 -8.92
CA ALA A 212 -0.14 6.43 -9.99
C ALA A 212 0.60 7.76 -9.69
N MET A 213 -0.15 8.84 -9.47
CA MET A 213 0.39 10.21 -9.36
C MET A 213 1.34 10.45 -8.18
N ILE A 214 1.37 9.59 -7.17
CA ILE A 214 2.25 9.71 -6.01
C ILE A 214 3.70 9.31 -6.36
N ASN A 215 3.92 8.42 -7.33
CA ASN A 215 5.26 8.10 -7.84
C ASN A 215 5.56 8.79 -9.19
N SER A 216 6.85 8.91 -9.53
CA SER A 216 7.29 9.73 -10.66
C SER A 216 7.33 9.04 -12.02
N ASN A 217 7.16 7.72 -12.09
CA ASN A 217 7.68 6.90 -13.20
C ASN A 217 7.05 7.21 -14.57
N ASP A 218 5.73 7.17 -14.66
CA ASP A 218 5.00 7.37 -15.92
C ASP A 218 4.40 8.80 -16.01
N ASP A 219 3.75 9.23 -14.92
CA ASP A 219 3.02 10.49 -14.86
C ASP A 219 3.94 11.72 -14.63
N TYR A 220 5.22 11.57 -14.24
CA TYR A 220 5.98 12.65 -13.60
C TYR A 220 5.27 13.15 -12.32
N GLY A 221 4.81 12.22 -11.49
CA GLY A 221 4.16 12.46 -10.21
C GLY A 221 5.08 12.95 -9.08
N VAL A 222 4.67 12.75 -7.83
CA VAL A 222 5.25 13.46 -6.67
C VAL A 222 6.67 13.01 -6.33
N LEU A 223 6.92 11.71 -6.15
CA LEU A 223 8.17 11.18 -5.56
C LEU A 223 8.97 10.31 -6.53
N GLU A 224 10.28 10.54 -6.58
CA GLU A 224 11.24 9.64 -7.25
C GLU A 224 11.66 8.53 -6.27
N GLY A 225 11.55 7.26 -6.67
CA GLY A 225 11.90 6.12 -5.82
C GLY A 225 13.39 5.81 -5.83
N LYS A 226 14.02 5.64 -4.65
CA LYS A 226 15.42 5.20 -4.57
C LYS A 226 15.69 4.41 -3.30
N TRP A 227 16.11 3.16 -3.48
CA TRP A 227 16.45 2.22 -2.41
C TRP A 227 17.96 2.10 -2.17
N GLU A 228 18.78 2.63 -3.08
CA GLU A 228 20.25 2.57 -2.99
C GLU A 228 20.81 3.72 -2.12
N LYS A 229 21.91 3.44 -1.41
CA LYS A 229 22.39 4.25 -0.27
C LYS A 229 22.85 5.68 -0.59
N GLU A 230 23.12 6.02 -1.85
CA GLU A 230 23.63 7.35 -2.20
C GLU A 230 22.50 8.34 -2.58
N PHE A 231 22.23 9.27 -1.67
CA PHE A 231 21.23 10.34 -1.83
C PHE A 231 21.88 11.73 -1.99
N SER A 232 23.08 11.80 -2.59
CA SER A 232 23.88 13.03 -2.69
C SER A 232 23.23 14.14 -3.55
N ASP A 233 22.30 13.77 -4.43
CA ASP A 233 21.53 14.65 -5.32
C ASP A 233 20.06 14.87 -4.88
N GLY A 234 19.69 14.45 -3.66
CA GLY A 234 18.30 14.50 -3.18
C GLY A 234 18.17 14.52 -1.66
N VAL A 235 16.95 14.23 -1.19
CA VAL A 235 16.68 13.99 0.24
C VAL A 235 16.59 12.48 0.45
N ASP A 236 17.46 11.96 1.32
CA ASP A 236 17.36 10.61 1.89
C ASP A 236 15.92 10.33 2.39
N PRO A 237 15.25 9.26 1.91
CA PRO A 237 13.86 8.93 2.25
C PRO A 237 13.58 8.82 3.75
N ASN A 238 14.57 8.40 4.54
CA ASN A 238 14.48 8.27 5.98
C ASN A 238 14.74 9.59 6.72
N SER A 239 15.03 10.69 6.02
CA SER A 239 15.07 12.03 6.59
C SER A 239 13.70 12.73 6.62
N TRP A 240 12.74 12.30 5.80
CA TRP A 240 11.40 12.88 5.82
C TRP A 240 10.67 12.59 7.14
N THR A 241 9.95 13.60 7.63
CA THR A 241 9.15 13.55 8.87
C THR A 241 7.69 13.99 8.66
N GLY A 242 7.33 14.39 7.44
CA GLY A 242 5.98 14.76 7.07
C GLY A 242 5.78 14.87 5.55
N SER A 243 4.52 14.87 5.13
CA SER A 243 4.10 15.01 3.72
C SER A 243 4.11 16.45 3.23
N VAL A 244 4.01 17.41 4.15
CA VAL A 244 3.80 18.84 3.89
C VAL A 244 4.96 19.42 3.06
N GLU A 245 6.20 19.25 3.53
CA GLU A 245 7.40 19.74 2.83
C GLU A 245 7.61 19.03 1.48
N ILE A 246 7.20 17.76 1.33
CA ILE A 246 7.27 17.02 0.05
C ILE A 246 6.31 17.66 -0.97
N LEU A 247 5.04 17.84 -0.60
CA LEU A 247 4.02 18.40 -1.49
C LEU A 247 4.30 19.87 -1.82
N TRP A 248 4.75 20.67 -0.85
CA TRP A 248 5.22 22.04 -1.09
C TRP A 248 6.43 22.10 -2.01
N LYS A 249 7.43 21.22 -1.82
CA LYS A 249 8.60 21.15 -2.71
C LYS A 249 8.18 20.80 -4.13
N TRP A 250 7.35 19.78 -4.31
CA TRP A 250 6.81 19.37 -5.62
C TRP A 250 6.15 20.55 -6.35
N GLN A 251 5.20 21.25 -5.72
CA GLN A 251 4.57 22.42 -6.32
C GLN A 251 5.56 23.55 -6.61
N LYS A 252 6.44 23.89 -5.66
CA LYS A 252 7.41 25.00 -5.75
C LYS A 252 8.44 24.79 -6.86
N GLU A 253 8.85 23.55 -7.09
CA GLU A 253 9.83 23.17 -8.13
C GLU A 253 9.16 22.93 -9.50
N GLY A 254 7.91 23.37 -9.68
CA GLY A 254 7.21 23.30 -10.97
C GLY A 254 6.58 21.94 -11.26
N TYR A 255 6.23 21.19 -10.20
CA TYR A 255 5.72 19.81 -10.27
C TYR A 255 6.73 18.85 -10.91
N GLN A 256 8.00 19.00 -10.52
CA GLN A 256 9.08 18.07 -10.85
C GLN A 256 9.27 17.04 -9.72
N PRO A 257 9.63 15.78 -10.03
CA PRO A 257 9.77 14.72 -9.03
C PRO A 257 10.64 15.06 -7.82
N VAL A 258 10.11 14.83 -6.63
CA VAL A 258 10.82 15.03 -5.37
C VAL A 258 11.70 13.82 -5.06
N LYS A 259 13.00 14.04 -5.17
CA LYS A 259 14.04 13.12 -4.70
C LYS A 259 14.15 13.14 -3.17
N TYR A 260 13.99 12.05 -2.42
CA TYR A 260 13.63 10.68 -2.81
C TYR A 260 12.57 10.06 -1.87
N GLY A 261 11.88 9.01 -2.34
CA GLY A 261 10.93 8.20 -1.58
C GLY A 261 11.29 6.71 -1.50
N GLN A 262 10.75 6.06 -0.48
CA GLN A 262 10.65 4.61 -0.24
C GLN A 262 9.23 4.33 0.30
N CYS A 263 8.77 3.08 0.42
CA CYS A 263 7.34 2.76 0.54
C CYS A 263 6.56 3.54 1.62
N TRP A 264 7.12 3.72 2.83
CA TRP A 264 6.46 4.51 3.88
C TRP A 264 6.28 5.99 3.52
N VAL A 265 7.16 6.55 2.68
CA VAL A 265 7.08 7.93 2.18
C VAL A 265 5.99 8.04 1.12
N PHE A 266 5.93 7.08 0.18
CA PHE A 266 4.87 7.01 -0.83
C PHE A 266 3.50 6.88 -0.16
N ALA A 267 3.31 5.88 0.71
CA ALA A 267 2.07 5.66 1.45
C ALA A 267 1.68 6.86 2.33
N ALA A 268 2.57 7.40 3.15
CA ALA A 268 2.19 8.51 4.03
C ALA A 268 1.80 9.80 3.28
N VAL A 269 2.41 10.06 2.11
CA VAL A 269 1.98 11.16 1.21
C VAL A 269 0.65 10.81 0.53
N MET A 270 0.45 9.57 0.06
CA MET A 270 -0.84 9.12 -0.50
C MET A 270 -1.99 9.23 0.51
N CYS A 271 -1.78 8.77 1.74
CA CYS A 271 -2.69 8.94 2.87
C CYS A 271 -3.11 10.41 3.05
N THR A 272 -2.14 11.33 2.96
CA THR A 272 -2.36 12.78 3.09
C THR A 272 -3.28 13.31 1.99
N VAL A 273 -3.02 12.91 0.74
CA VAL A 273 -3.84 13.32 -0.42
C VAL A 273 -5.26 12.79 -0.29
N LEU A 274 -5.42 11.50 0.02
CA LEU A 274 -6.73 10.85 0.12
C LEU A 274 -7.57 11.43 1.28
N ARG A 275 -6.96 11.64 2.45
CA ARG A 275 -7.58 12.35 3.59
C ARG A 275 -8.01 13.77 3.22
N SER A 276 -7.16 14.54 2.52
CA SER A 276 -7.50 15.91 2.10
C SER A 276 -8.73 15.97 1.17
N LEU A 277 -8.92 14.95 0.33
CA LEU A 277 -10.05 14.86 -0.59
C LEU A 277 -11.32 14.32 0.08
N GLY A 278 -11.24 13.87 1.33
CA GLY A 278 -12.35 13.32 2.10
C GLY A 278 -12.57 11.81 1.94
N ILE A 279 -11.59 11.06 1.45
CA ILE A 279 -11.61 9.59 1.49
C ILE A 279 -11.01 9.15 2.84
N PRO A 280 -11.69 8.31 3.65
CA PRO A 280 -11.12 7.80 4.90
C PRO A 280 -10.00 6.80 4.58
N THR A 281 -8.79 7.08 5.04
CA THR A 281 -7.59 6.33 4.64
C THR A 281 -6.64 6.11 5.82
N ARG A 282 -5.98 4.95 5.88
CA ARG A 282 -4.98 4.59 6.89
C ARG A 282 -3.78 3.89 6.28
N VAL A 283 -2.58 4.21 6.79
CA VAL A 283 -1.34 3.54 6.40
C VAL A 283 -1.27 2.16 7.05
N ILE A 284 -0.86 1.16 6.28
CA ILE A 284 -0.68 -0.24 6.68
C ILE A 284 0.79 -0.62 6.49
N THR A 285 1.38 -1.31 7.48
CA THR A 285 2.68 -1.97 7.35
C THR A 285 2.50 -3.48 7.31
N ASN A 286 3.06 -4.16 6.32
CA ASN A 286 3.16 -5.62 6.24
C ASN A 286 4.60 -6.07 6.55
N PHE A 287 4.83 -6.96 7.51
CA PHE A 287 6.18 -7.49 7.79
C PHE A 287 6.45 -8.78 7.01
N ASN A 288 7.68 -8.97 6.57
CA ASN A 288 8.06 -10.01 5.61
C ASN A 288 7.17 -9.97 4.35
N SER A 289 7.03 -8.79 3.73
CA SER A 289 6.23 -8.64 2.51
C SER A 289 6.95 -9.29 1.33
N ALA A 290 6.27 -10.19 0.62
CA ALA A 290 6.81 -10.76 -0.60
C ALA A 290 6.68 -9.77 -1.76
N HIS A 291 7.73 -9.61 -2.55
CA HIS A 291 7.62 -9.14 -3.93
C HIS A 291 7.90 -10.37 -4.79
N ASN A 292 6.83 -11.01 -5.27
CA ASN A 292 6.89 -12.08 -6.26
C ASN A 292 6.65 -11.46 -7.65
N THR A 293 7.65 -11.62 -8.52
CA THR A 293 7.70 -11.07 -9.90
C THR A 293 7.21 -12.06 -10.95
N ASP A 294 7.41 -13.36 -10.75
CA ASP A 294 7.00 -14.39 -11.72
C ASP A 294 5.51 -14.79 -11.60
N GLY A 295 4.84 -14.38 -10.52
CA GLY A 295 3.46 -14.61 -10.08
C GLY A 295 3.08 -16.04 -9.66
N ASN A 296 4.03 -16.90 -9.26
CA ASN A 296 3.80 -18.32 -8.91
C ASN A 296 3.32 -18.59 -7.45
N LEU A 297 3.19 -17.56 -6.60
CA LEU A 297 2.90 -17.63 -5.14
C LEU A 297 3.98 -18.31 -4.27
N CYS A 298 5.22 -18.38 -4.75
CA CYS A 298 6.44 -18.73 -4.04
C CYS A 298 7.40 -17.52 -4.02
N VAL A 299 8.41 -17.48 -3.16
CA VAL A 299 9.55 -16.55 -3.30
C VAL A 299 10.85 -17.30 -3.04
N ASP A 300 11.75 -17.27 -4.02
CA ASP A 300 12.96 -18.09 -4.05
C ASP A 300 14.20 -17.33 -3.54
N LEU A 301 14.58 -17.54 -2.28
CA LEU A 301 15.81 -16.99 -1.71
C LEU A 301 17.02 -17.86 -2.06
N HIS A 302 18.01 -17.27 -2.74
CA HIS A 302 19.19 -17.98 -3.23
C HIS A 302 20.45 -17.63 -2.43
N TYR A 303 21.19 -18.64 -1.98
CA TYR A 303 22.48 -18.50 -1.30
C TYR A 303 23.54 -19.39 -1.95
N ASP A 304 24.80 -18.97 -1.95
CA ASP A 304 25.91 -19.86 -2.31
C ASP A 304 26.28 -20.83 -1.17
N ASN A 305 27.26 -21.70 -1.43
CA ASN A 305 27.75 -22.67 -0.45
C ASN A 305 28.51 -22.03 0.72
N ASP A 306 28.91 -20.76 0.58
CA ASP A 306 29.73 -20.00 1.52
C ASP A 306 28.86 -19.09 2.42
N GLY A 307 27.53 -19.09 2.22
CA GLY A 307 26.55 -18.36 3.01
C GLY A 307 26.29 -16.93 2.52
N LYS A 308 26.67 -16.62 1.28
CA LYS A 308 26.43 -15.32 0.65
C LYS A 308 25.16 -15.38 -0.19
N PHE A 309 24.28 -14.38 0.00
CA PHE A 309 23.07 -14.21 -0.80
C PHE A 309 23.42 -13.92 -2.28
N MET A 310 22.60 -14.42 -3.19
CA MET A 310 22.76 -14.27 -4.64
C MET A 310 21.51 -13.64 -5.26
N GLU A 311 21.69 -12.51 -5.94
CA GLU A 311 20.66 -11.86 -6.77
C GLU A 311 20.48 -12.67 -8.08
N VAL A 312 19.73 -13.77 -8.01
CA VAL A 312 19.45 -14.70 -9.15
C VAL A 312 18.05 -14.48 -9.74
N SER A 313 17.20 -13.77 -9.02
CA SER A 313 15.81 -13.47 -9.31
C SER A 313 15.47 -12.10 -8.71
N ASP A 314 14.56 -11.36 -9.33
CA ASP A 314 14.07 -10.08 -8.80
C ASP A 314 13.10 -10.27 -7.60
N ASP A 315 12.56 -11.49 -7.48
CA ASP A 315 11.86 -12.01 -6.31
C ASP A 315 12.58 -11.72 -4.98
N SER A 316 11.88 -11.07 -4.05
CA SER A 316 12.45 -10.65 -2.77
C SER A 316 11.44 -10.70 -1.62
N ILE A 317 11.94 -10.73 -0.38
CA ILE A 317 11.12 -10.56 0.83
C ILE A 317 11.64 -9.36 1.60
N TRP A 318 10.81 -8.32 1.68
CA TRP A 318 11.13 -7.09 2.37
C TRP A 318 10.79 -7.26 3.86
N ASN A 319 11.71 -6.87 4.75
CA ASN A 319 11.52 -6.95 6.22
C ASN A 319 10.20 -6.28 6.64
N PHE A 320 9.85 -5.20 5.96
CA PHE A 320 8.51 -4.65 5.92
C PHE A 320 8.24 -3.98 4.57
N HIS A 321 6.97 -3.86 4.21
CA HIS A 321 6.46 -2.99 3.16
C HIS A 321 5.30 -2.14 3.69
N VAL A 322 4.95 -1.05 3.01
CA VAL A 322 3.97 -0.06 3.49
C VAL A 322 3.10 0.45 2.34
N TRP A 323 1.78 0.38 2.52
CA TRP A 323 0.76 0.85 1.58
C TRP A 323 -0.38 1.55 2.34
N ASP A 324 -1.47 1.94 1.65
CA ASP A 324 -2.69 2.46 2.29
C ASP A 324 -3.88 1.50 2.16
N GLU A 325 -4.76 1.52 3.15
CA GLU A 325 -6.14 1.08 3.03
C GLU A 325 -7.07 2.31 2.98
N SER A 326 -7.96 2.36 2.00
CA SER A 326 -9.01 3.39 1.89
C SER A 326 -10.40 2.78 1.98
N TRP A 327 -11.32 3.45 2.67
CA TRP A 327 -12.67 2.97 2.92
C TRP A 327 -13.67 3.43 1.86
N PHE A 328 -14.22 2.51 1.07
CA PHE A 328 -15.39 2.78 0.22
C PHE A 328 -16.14 1.52 -0.25
N LEU A 329 -17.35 1.71 -0.78
CA LEU A 329 -18.17 0.67 -1.39
C LEU A 329 -17.65 0.25 -2.77
N ARG A 330 -17.55 -1.06 -3.01
CA ARG A 330 -17.24 -1.65 -4.34
C ARG A 330 -18.52 -1.97 -5.10
N LYS A 331 -19.13 -0.95 -5.70
CA LYS A 331 -20.35 -1.08 -6.53
C LYS A 331 -20.15 -1.98 -7.77
N ASP A 332 -18.90 -2.18 -8.18
CA ASP A 332 -18.45 -3.06 -9.26
C ASP A 332 -18.36 -4.55 -8.85
N LEU A 333 -18.12 -4.84 -7.56
CA LEU A 333 -17.97 -6.22 -7.04
C LEU A 333 -19.14 -6.67 -6.14
N GLY A 334 -19.92 -5.74 -5.61
CA GLY A 334 -20.98 -5.99 -4.64
C GLY A 334 -20.55 -5.75 -3.18
N GLN A 335 -21.55 -5.68 -2.28
CA GLN A 335 -21.39 -5.15 -0.92
C GLN A 335 -20.33 -5.88 -0.08
N PHE A 336 -20.16 -7.19 -0.23
CA PHE A 336 -19.17 -7.99 0.51
C PHE A 336 -17.73 -7.52 0.29
N TYR A 337 -17.42 -6.95 -0.88
CA TYR A 337 -16.07 -6.49 -1.22
C TYR A 337 -15.85 -4.99 -0.90
N GLY A 338 -16.89 -4.28 -0.43
CA GLY A 338 -16.76 -2.91 0.10
C GLY A 338 -16.06 -2.85 1.46
N GLY A 339 -15.80 -1.64 1.93
CA GLY A 339 -15.01 -1.38 3.14
C GLY A 339 -13.57 -1.05 2.76
N TRP A 340 -12.60 -1.56 3.50
CA TRP A 340 -11.17 -1.30 3.24
C TRP A 340 -10.69 -1.87 1.89
N GLN A 341 -10.06 -1.01 1.11
CA GLN A 341 -9.43 -1.31 -0.17
C GLN A 341 -7.94 -0.94 -0.12
N VAL A 342 -7.06 -1.87 -0.48
CA VAL A 342 -5.62 -1.61 -0.62
C VAL A 342 -5.36 -0.71 -1.81
N LEU A 343 -4.58 0.34 -1.60
CA LEU A 343 -3.94 1.16 -2.62
C LEU A 343 -2.45 1.19 -2.28
N ASP A 344 -1.59 0.82 -3.23
CA ASP A 344 -0.14 1.07 -3.11
C ASP A 344 0.33 1.97 -4.25
N SER A 345 1.14 2.96 -3.87
CA SER A 345 1.77 3.94 -4.76
C SER A 345 3.26 3.69 -4.93
N THR A 346 3.81 2.69 -4.23
CA THR A 346 5.18 2.22 -4.43
C THR A 346 5.29 1.56 -5.81
N PRO A 347 6.25 2.00 -6.66
CA PRO A 347 6.39 1.47 -8.02
C PRO A 347 7.10 0.11 -8.01
N GLN A 348 6.35 -0.95 -7.69
CA GLN A 348 6.81 -2.35 -7.80
C GLN A 348 6.35 -2.98 -9.11
N GLU A 349 5.03 -3.07 -9.33
CA GLU A 349 4.43 -3.70 -10.51
C GLU A 349 3.64 -2.72 -11.39
N GLN A 350 3.55 -3.02 -12.69
CA GLN A 350 2.80 -2.21 -13.65
C GLN A 350 1.37 -2.72 -13.87
N SER A 351 0.38 -2.00 -13.36
CA SER A 351 -1.02 -2.31 -13.61
C SER A 351 -1.57 -1.60 -14.86
N GLN A 352 -1.64 -2.36 -15.95
CA GLN A 352 -2.03 -1.89 -17.29
C GLN A 352 -1.03 -0.86 -17.84
N ASN A 353 0.26 -1.21 -17.82
CA ASN A 353 1.40 -0.44 -18.32
C ASN A 353 1.61 0.93 -17.62
N VAL A 354 1.24 1.02 -16.33
CA VAL A 354 1.45 2.18 -15.45
C VAL A 354 1.78 1.68 -14.05
N TYR A 355 2.75 2.26 -13.36
CA TYR A 355 3.09 1.96 -11.97
C TYR A 355 2.02 2.50 -11.01
N ARG A 356 1.06 1.64 -10.68
CA ARG A 356 -0.05 1.89 -9.75
C ARG A 356 -0.61 0.57 -9.25
N CYS A 357 -1.04 0.51 -8.00
CA CYS A 357 -1.74 -0.65 -7.45
C CYS A 357 -3.12 -0.25 -6.90
N GLY A 358 -4.07 -1.17 -7.02
CA GLY A 358 -5.40 -1.11 -6.40
C GLY A 358 -6.41 -0.21 -7.13
N PRO A 359 -7.63 -0.04 -6.58
CA PRO A 359 -8.07 -0.55 -5.27
C PRO A 359 -8.34 -2.06 -5.25
N THR A 360 -7.70 -2.77 -4.32
CA THR A 360 -7.87 -4.21 -4.08
C THR A 360 -8.75 -4.42 -2.85
N SER A 361 -9.84 -5.16 -2.94
CA SER A 361 -10.67 -5.45 -1.75
C SER A 361 -9.92 -6.36 -0.78
N VAL A 362 -9.79 -5.93 0.48
CA VAL A 362 -9.13 -6.74 1.53
C VAL A 362 -9.86 -8.08 1.74
N ASN A 363 -11.18 -8.10 1.57
CA ASN A 363 -11.98 -9.34 1.60
C ASN A 363 -11.71 -10.25 0.38
N ALA A 364 -11.40 -9.68 -0.79
CA ALA A 364 -10.99 -10.49 -1.96
C ALA A 364 -9.60 -11.10 -1.77
N VAL A 365 -8.68 -10.39 -1.10
CA VAL A 365 -7.38 -10.95 -0.68
C VAL A 365 -7.61 -12.09 0.32
N LYS A 366 -8.36 -11.86 1.40
CA LYS A 366 -8.60 -12.87 2.43
C LYS A 366 -9.28 -14.15 1.95
N GLU A 367 -10.19 -14.04 0.98
CA GLU A 367 -10.85 -15.21 0.39
C GLU A 367 -10.06 -15.82 -0.78
N GLY A 368 -8.95 -15.24 -1.24
CA GLY A 368 -8.21 -15.76 -2.41
C GLY A 368 -8.97 -15.58 -3.73
N ASP A 369 -9.79 -14.53 -3.84
CA ASP A 369 -10.52 -14.14 -5.04
C ASP A 369 -9.65 -13.31 -6.00
N VAL A 370 -8.44 -13.81 -6.26
CA VAL A 370 -7.36 -13.20 -7.06
C VAL A 370 -7.75 -12.78 -8.48
N GLN A 371 -8.84 -13.31 -9.04
CA GLN A 371 -9.37 -12.92 -10.35
C GLN A 371 -10.10 -11.56 -10.36
N LEU A 372 -10.42 -11.00 -9.19
CA LEU A 372 -11.18 -9.74 -9.08
C LEU A 372 -10.26 -8.53 -9.27
N PRO A 373 -10.75 -7.42 -9.87
CA PRO A 373 -10.00 -6.18 -9.95
C PRO A 373 -9.94 -5.44 -8.60
N TYR A 374 -8.92 -4.64 -8.32
CA TYR A 374 -7.68 -4.44 -9.10
C TYR A 374 -6.52 -5.13 -8.42
N ASP A 375 -5.59 -5.67 -9.20
CA ASP A 375 -4.24 -6.07 -8.77
C ASP A 375 -4.17 -7.15 -7.65
N THR A 376 -5.31 -7.81 -7.37
CA THR A 376 -5.44 -8.86 -6.34
C THR A 376 -4.42 -10.01 -6.45
N PRO A 377 -3.92 -10.46 -7.62
CA PRO A 377 -2.84 -11.46 -7.68
C PRO A 377 -1.55 -11.01 -6.98
N PHE A 378 -1.18 -9.74 -7.14
CA PHE A 378 0.02 -9.15 -6.53
C PHE A 378 -0.20 -9.02 -5.03
N VAL A 379 -1.23 -8.27 -4.61
CA VAL A 379 -1.52 -8.03 -3.18
C VAL A 379 -1.79 -9.34 -2.40
N TYR A 380 -2.30 -10.39 -3.06
CA TYR A 380 -2.41 -11.71 -2.45
C TYR A 380 -1.05 -12.38 -2.20
N SER A 381 -0.10 -12.25 -3.14
CA SER A 381 1.24 -12.81 -3.00
C SER A 381 2.02 -12.11 -1.88
N GLU A 382 1.91 -10.78 -1.78
CA GLU A 382 2.56 -9.94 -0.76
C GLU A 382 2.34 -10.43 0.69
N VAL A 383 1.16 -11.01 0.96
CA VAL A 383 0.77 -11.47 2.30
C VAL A 383 0.63 -13.00 2.43
N ASN A 384 0.70 -13.80 1.36
CA ASN A 384 0.50 -15.26 1.42
C ASN A 384 1.57 -16.12 0.71
N ALA A 385 2.56 -15.57 0.01
CA ALA A 385 3.50 -16.39 -0.76
C ALA A 385 4.31 -17.38 0.11
N ASP A 386 4.49 -18.62 -0.38
CA ASP A 386 5.37 -19.60 0.27
C ASP A 386 6.84 -19.19 0.11
N ARG A 387 7.66 -19.19 1.16
CA ARG A 387 9.09 -18.88 1.06
C ARG A 387 9.92 -20.14 0.84
N VAL A 388 10.68 -20.23 -0.25
CA VAL A 388 11.63 -21.33 -0.48
C VAL A 388 13.08 -20.82 -0.41
N THR A 389 13.97 -21.66 0.11
CA THR A 389 15.42 -21.35 0.23
C THR A 389 16.25 -22.37 -0.52
N TRP A 390 17.05 -21.86 -1.46
CA TRP A 390 17.91 -22.62 -2.35
C TRP A 390 19.39 -22.39 -2.05
N ILE A 391 20.17 -23.46 -2.13
CA ILE A 391 21.63 -23.39 -2.16
C ILE A 391 22.09 -23.60 -3.60
N CYS A 392 22.81 -22.62 -4.14
CA CYS A 392 23.43 -22.64 -5.44
C CYS A 392 24.87 -23.15 -5.34
N HIS A 393 25.19 -24.13 -6.19
CA HIS A 393 26.52 -24.71 -6.31
C HIS A 393 27.26 -24.13 -7.52
N LYS A 394 28.60 -24.15 -7.47
CA LYS A 394 29.48 -23.53 -8.50
C LYS A 394 29.46 -24.29 -9.84
N ASP A 395 28.78 -25.44 -9.90
CA ASP A 395 28.46 -26.25 -11.08
C ASP A 395 27.09 -25.91 -11.70
N GLY A 396 26.33 -24.98 -11.13
CA GLY A 396 24.98 -24.59 -11.55
C GLY A 396 23.85 -25.37 -10.88
N ARG A 397 24.14 -26.38 -10.05
CA ARG A 397 23.10 -27.15 -9.34
C ARG A 397 22.44 -26.29 -8.26
N LYS A 398 21.11 -26.26 -8.24
CA LYS A 398 20.31 -25.74 -7.10
C LYS A 398 19.89 -26.90 -6.19
N GLU A 399 19.99 -26.71 -4.87
CA GLU A 399 19.53 -27.65 -3.85
C GLU A 399 18.52 -26.97 -2.92
N GLN A 400 17.29 -27.50 -2.83
CA GLN A 400 16.27 -26.96 -1.93
C GLN A 400 16.60 -27.34 -0.48
N ALA A 401 16.97 -26.34 0.32
CA ALA A 401 17.33 -26.48 1.73
C ALA A 401 16.10 -26.37 2.65
N HIS A 402 15.17 -25.46 2.35
CA HIS A 402 13.97 -25.23 3.17
C HIS A 402 12.78 -24.71 2.34
N SER A 403 11.58 -24.90 2.86
CA SER A 403 10.33 -24.27 2.43
C SER A 403 9.53 -23.90 3.67
N ASP A 404 8.95 -22.70 3.69
CA ASP A 404 8.27 -22.08 4.81
C ASP A 404 7.01 -21.37 4.33
N THR A 405 5.87 -22.02 4.50
CA THR A 405 4.54 -21.51 4.07
C THR A 405 3.98 -20.45 5.01
N LYS A 406 4.74 -20.03 6.04
CA LYS A 406 4.28 -19.14 7.11
C LYS A 406 5.16 -17.89 7.28
N ALA A 407 6.18 -17.75 6.45
CA ALA A 407 7.16 -16.68 6.54
C ALA A 407 6.58 -15.31 6.16
N VAL A 408 5.75 -15.27 5.13
CA VAL A 408 5.32 -14.02 4.48
C VAL A 408 4.10 -13.43 5.21
N GLY A 409 3.90 -12.12 5.12
CA GLY A 409 2.63 -11.49 5.51
C GLY A 409 2.36 -11.44 7.01
N GLN A 410 3.36 -11.08 7.82
CA GLN A 410 3.31 -11.16 9.28
C GLN A 410 2.99 -9.80 9.93
N PHE A 411 2.33 -9.85 11.10
CA PHE A 411 1.99 -8.70 11.95
C PHE A 411 1.50 -7.46 11.18
N ILE A 412 0.57 -7.65 10.23
CA ILE A 412 0.06 -6.57 9.39
C ILE A 412 -0.56 -5.51 10.30
N SER A 413 0.00 -4.29 10.27
CA SER A 413 -0.12 -3.29 11.33
C SER A 413 -0.71 -1.99 10.84
N THR A 414 -1.55 -1.37 11.65
CA THR A 414 -1.96 0.03 11.47
C THR A 414 -2.05 0.76 12.81
N LYS A 415 -2.14 2.08 12.77
CA LYS A 415 -2.27 2.93 13.96
C LYS A 415 -3.66 2.76 14.57
N ALA A 416 -3.74 2.68 15.89
CA ALA A 416 -5.00 2.68 16.63
C ALA A 416 -5.80 3.99 16.44
N VAL A 417 -7.13 3.84 16.45
CA VAL A 417 -8.06 4.97 16.53
C VAL A 417 -7.83 5.70 17.86
N GLY A 418 -7.48 6.99 17.79
CA GLY A 418 -7.30 7.84 18.97
C GLY A 418 -5.98 7.68 19.77
N SER A 419 -5.12 6.70 19.46
CA SER A 419 -3.81 6.54 20.12
C SER A 419 -2.68 6.19 19.13
N ASN A 420 -1.44 6.10 19.61
CA ASN A 420 -0.28 5.68 18.81
C ASN A 420 -0.01 4.16 18.89
N ASP A 421 -0.92 3.39 19.50
CA ASP A 421 -0.75 1.96 19.69
C ASP A 421 -0.86 1.20 18.36
N ARG A 422 -0.23 0.02 18.29
CA ARG A 422 -0.24 -0.86 17.13
C ARG A 422 -1.49 -1.75 17.16
N VAL A 423 -2.34 -1.66 16.14
CA VAL A 423 -3.42 -2.62 15.90
C VAL A 423 -2.94 -3.67 14.90
N ASP A 424 -3.15 -4.94 15.22
CA ASP A 424 -2.83 -6.07 14.35
C ASP A 424 -4.05 -6.48 13.51
N ILE A 425 -3.96 -6.28 12.21
CA ILE A 425 -5.00 -6.58 11.22
C ILE A 425 -4.64 -7.77 10.32
N THR A 426 -3.64 -8.60 10.67
CA THR A 426 -3.27 -9.80 9.88
C THR A 426 -4.48 -10.71 9.61
N HIS A 427 -5.37 -10.83 10.60
CA HIS A 427 -6.62 -11.59 10.54
C HIS A 427 -7.67 -11.02 9.56
N SER A 428 -7.50 -9.79 9.07
CA SER A 428 -8.32 -9.16 8.03
C SER A 428 -7.83 -9.51 6.61
N TYR A 429 -6.52 -9.79 6.46
CA TYR A 429 -5.89 -10.14 5.18
C TYR A 429 -5.84 -11.63 4.89
N LYS A 430 -5.78 -12.48 5.92
CA LYS A 430 -5.72 -13.94 5.76
C LYS A 430 -6.29 -14.70 6.96
N TYR A 431 -6.44 -16.01 6.77
CA TYR A 431 -6.80 -16.97 7.82
C TYR A 431 -5.57 -17.35 8.66
N PRO A 432 -5.73 -17.90 9.89
CA PRO A 432 -4.60 -18.22 10.75
C PRO A 432 -3.63 -19.24 10.14
N GLU A 433 -2.34 -19.00 10.35
CA GLU A 433 -1.21 -19.70 9.72
C GLU A 433 -1.15 -21.22 9.99
N GLY A 434 -1.28 -22.04 8.95
CA GLY A 434 -1.41 -23.50 9.04
C GLY A 434 -2.75 -23.99 9.56
N SER A 435 -3.80 -23.16 9.50
CA SER A 435 -5.17 -23.65 9.62
C SER A 435 -5.60 -24.29 8.30
N PRO A 436 -6.48 -25.32 8.30
CA PRO A 436 -6.95 -25.92 7.05
C PRO A 436 -7.60 -24.91 6.09
N LYS A 437 -8.16 -23.81 6.61
CA LYS A 437 -8.81 -22.76 5.80
C LYS A 437 -7.81 -21.82 5.12
N GLU A 438 -6.67 -21.52 5.75
CA GLU A 438 -5.58 -20.80 5.10
C GLU A 438 -5.12 -21.56 3.85
N ARG A 439 -4.84 -22.87 3.98
CA ARG A 439 -4.34 -23.64 2.84
C ARG A 439 -5.41 -23.89 1.76
N GLU A 440 -6.67 -24.09 2.14
CA GLU A 440 -7.79 -24.15 1.19
C GLU A 440 -7.87 -22.88 0.31
N VAL A 441 -7.67 -21.71 0.93
CA VAL A 441 -7.66 -20.39 0.25
C VAL A 441 -6.39 -20.21 -0.59
N PHE A 442 -5.21 -20.58 -0.09
CA PHE A 442 -3.98 -20.56 -0.89
C PHE A 442 -4.11 -21.40 -2.15
N GLU A 443 -4.61 -22.64 -2.03
CA GLU A 443 -4.82 -23.50 -3.19
C GLU A 443 -5.92 -22.97 -4.13
N LYS A 444 -6.97 -22.34 -3.61
CA LYS A 444 -8.00 -21.63 -4.42
C LYS A 444 -7.35 -20.52 -5.27
N ALA A 445 -6.48 -19.72 -4.67
CA ALA A 445 -5.73 -18.68 -5.37
C ALA A 445 -4.75 -19.27 -6.41
N ASN A 446 -3.89 -20.21 -6.01
CA ASN A 446 -2.89 -20.82 -6.89
C ASN A 446 -3.52 -21.52 -8.11
N ARG A 447 -4.58 -22.32 -7.90
CA ARG A 447 -5.33 -22.96 -9.00
C ARG A 447 -5.86 -21.94 -10.01
N ARG A 448 -6.29 -20.76 -9.56
CA ARG A 448 -6.78 -19.68 -10.44
C ARG A 448 -5.64 -19.00 -11.21
N LEU A 449 -4.52 -18.71 -10.57
CA LEU A 449 -3.36 -18.11 -11.24
C LEU A 449 -2.73 -19.05 -12.26
N THR A 450 -2.60 -20.34 -11.93
CA THR A 450 -2.10 -21.36 -12.87
C THR A 450 -3.04 -21.54 -14.08
N ASN A 451 -4.37 -21.57 -13.84
CA ASN A 451 -5.34 -21.63 -14.93
C ASN A 451 -5.41 -20.34 -15.78
N TYR A 452 -4.93 -19.19 -15.27
CA TYR A 452 -4.80 -17.95 -16.03
C TYR A 452 -3.56 -17.94 -16.96
N ARG A 453 -2.59 -18.83 -16.72
CA ARG A 453 -1.32 -18.94 -17.48
C ARG A 453 -1.40 -19.94 -18.63
N ALA A 454 -2.28 -20.93 -18.56
CA ALA A 454 -2.56 -21.82 -19.68
C ALA A 454 -3.68 -21.22 -20.56
N PRO A 455 -3.46 -21.01 -21.88
CA PRO A 455 -2.66 -21.88 -22.73
C PRO A 455 -1.70 -21.13 -23.68
N ALA A 456 -0.41 -21.05 -23.33
CA ALA A 456 0.64 -20.51 -24.21
C ALA A 456 1.80 -21.46 -24.54
N GLU A 457 1.91 -22.62 -23.87
CA GLU A 457 2.94 -23.62 -24.16
C GLU A 457 2.37 -25.03 -24.39
N ARG A 458 2.53 -25.51 -25.63
CA ARG A 458 2.72 -26.92 -25.93
C ARG A 458 4.03 -27.04 -26.70
N SER A 459 4.85 -28.00 -26.31
CA SER A 459 6.12 -28.30 -26.98
C SER A 459 5.90 -28.61 -28.47
N TYR A 460 6.59 -27.87 -29.34
CA TYR A 460 6.67 -28.21 -30.76
C TYR A 460 7.65 -29.38 -30.94
N ASP A 461 7.18 -30.59 -30.69
CA ASP A 461 7.88 -31.81 -31.11
C ASP A 461 7.93 -31.87 -32.64
N VAL A 462 9.14 -31.79 -33.20
CA VAL A 462 9.35 -31.72 -34.64
C VAL A 462 9.30 -33.14 -35.23
N ASN A 463 8.10 -33.65 -35.56
CA ASN A 463 7.91 -34.72 -36.56
C ASN A 463 6.42 -35.05 -36.89
N ASN A 464 5.78 -34.28 -37.79
CA ASN A 464 5.17 -34.84 -39.02
C ASN A 464 4.56 -33.77 -39.94
N THR A 465 4.37 -34.12 -41.23
CA THR A 465 3.67 -33.27 -42.20
C THR A 465 2.29 -33.81 -42.56
N ARG A 466 1.24 -32.96 -42.52
CA ARG A 466 0.24 -32.73 -43.60
C ARG A 466 -1.00 -31.93 -43.14
N ASP A 467 -1.54 -31.16 -44.08
CA ASP A 467 -2.91 -30.66 -44.21
C ASP A 467 -3.81 -30.42 -42.97
N ARG A 468 -4.07 -29.13 -42.66
CA ARG A 468 -5.31 -28.45 -43.08
C ARG A 468 -5.36 -26.96 -42.72
N ARG A 469 -6.08 -26.18 -43.53
CA ARG A 469 -6.56 -24.83 -43.17
C ARG A 469 -7.97 -24.91 -42.57
N VAL A 470 -8.22 -24.26 -41.44
CA VAL A 470 -9.55 -23.77 -41.03
C VAL A 470 -9.35 -22.44 -40.28
N THR A 471 -10.24 -21.47 -40.51
CA THR A 471 -10.31 -20.16 -39.85
C THR A 471 -11.34 -20.19 -38.72
N ASN A 472 -11.15 -19.40 -37.66
CA ASN A 472 -12.18 -19.12 -36.66
C ASN A 472 -12.38 -17.60 -36.48
N GLU A 473 -13.59 -17.13 -36.78
CA GLU A 473 -14.11 -15.83 -36.37
C GLU A 473 -15.09 -16.04 -35.21
N VAL A 474 -14.84 -15.41 -34.07
CA VAL A 474 -15.74 -15.33 -32.89
C VAL A 474 -15.33 -14.07 -32.10
N LEU A 475 -16.22 -13.20 -31.60
CA LEU A 475 -17.58 -12.80 -31.98
C LEU A 475 -17.79 -11.43 -31.29
N MET A 476 -18.32 -10.42 -31.98
CA MET A 476 -18.56 -9.08 -31.41
C MET A 476 -19.94 -8.57 -31.80
N ASP A 477 -20.88 -8.67 -30.86
CA ASP A 477 -22.30 -8.31 -31.00
C ASP A 477 -22.88 -8.11 -29.59
N THR A 478 -23.77 -7.16 -29.30
CA THR A 478 -24.12 -5.89 -29.99
C THR A 478 -24.81 -4.98 -28.94
N ILE A 479 -25.07 -3.71 -29.28
CA ILE A 479 -26.44 -3.11 -29.28
C ILE A 479 -26.36 -1.69 -29.85
N GLU A 480 -27.32 -1.32 -30.69
CA GLU A 480 -27.26 -0.12 -31.55
C GLU A 480 -27.95 1.12 -30.97
N ASN A 481 -27.60 2.28 -31.54
CA ASN A 481 -28.37 3.53 -31.39
C ASN A 481 -29.52 3.58 -32.42
N SER A 482 -30.68 4.10 -32.02
CA SER A 482 -31.79 4.41 -32.93
C SER A 482 -31.77 5.89 -33.37
N ARG A 483 -31.79 6.15 -34.69
CA ARG A 483 -32.06 7.46 -35.30
C ARG A 483 -32.74 7.31 -36.67
N PRO A 484 -33.79 8.10 -36.99
CA PRO A 484 -34.37 8.16 -38.34
C PRO A 484 -33.56 9.06 -39.29
N ARG A 485 -33.82 8.93 -40.60
CA ARG A 485 -33.16 9.70 -41.68
C ARG A 485 -34.11 10.74 -42.31
N SER A 486 -33.55 11.88 -42.77
CA SER A 486 -33.89 12.44 -44.09
C SER A 486 -32.90 13.50 -44.61
N ASN A 487 -32.23 13.15 -45.72
CA ASN A 487 -32.03 13.87 -46.98
C ASN A 487 -31.65 15.37 -47.12
N THR A 488 -31.02 15.60 -48.29
CA THR A 488 -30.93 16.83 -49.13
C THR A 488 -29.95 17.96 -48.77
N LEU A 489 -28.93 18.05 -49.62
CA LEU A 489 -28.06 19.20 -49.94
C LEU A 489 -28.85 20.31 -50.70
N PRO A 490 -28.42 21.60 -50.70
CA PRO A 490 -27.34 22.02 -51.63
C PRO A 490 -26.43 23.21 -51.22
N SER A 491 -25.41 23.42 -52.08
CA SER A 491 -24.69 24.68 -52.39
C SER A 491 -23.75 25.36 -51.36
N ARG A 492 -22.51 25.60 -51.82
CA ARG A 492 -21.60 26.65 -51.30
C ARG A 492 -22.07 28.04 -51.74
N PRO A 493 -21.55 29.11 -51.12
CA PRO A 493 -20.60 29.93 -51.90
C PRO A 493 -19.23 30.13 -51.21
N THR A 494 -18.25 30.56 -51.98
CA THR A 494 -16.89 30.92 -51.53
C THR A 494 -16.67 32.42 -51.59
N THR A 495 -16.04 33.03 -50.58
CA THR A 495 -15.32 34.31 -50.75
C THR A 495 -14.24 34.51 -49.69
N ASN A 496 -13.26 35.35 -50.00
CA ASN A 496 -12.02 35.51 -49.23
C ASN A 496 -12.20 36.40 -48.00
N MET A 497 -11.47 36.10 -46.92
CA MET A 497 -11.07 37.07 -45.90
C MET A 497 -9.59 36.87 -45.54
N LEU A 498 -8.78 37.90 -45.79
CA LEU A 498 -7.36 37.94 -45.45
C LEU A 498 -7.18 38.11 -43.94
N ARG A 499 -6.18 37.44 -43.35
CA ARG A 499 -5.72 37.71 -41.97
C ARG A 499 -4.28 38.27 -42.00
N PRO A 500 -4.02 39.47 -41.46
CA PRO A 500 -2.65 39.97 -41.31
C PRO A 500 -1.92 39.27 -40.15
N ARG A 501 -0.59 39.23 -40.22
CA ARG A 501 0.28 38.87 -39.09
C ARG A 501 0.59 40.11 -38.25
N PRO A 502 0.74 40.01 -36.92
CA PRO A 502 1.32 41.08 -36.12
C PRO A 502 2.86 41.13 -36.27
N THR A 503 3.43 42.32 -36.14
CA THR A 503 4.88 42.57 -35.99
C THR A 503 5.14 43.43 -34.75
N PRO A 504 6.25 43.20 -34.00
CA PRO A 504 6.55 43.97 -32.79
C PRO A 504 7.65 45.03 -32.98
N ASN A 505 7.59 46.10 -32.18
CA ASN A 505 8.70 46.96 -31.73
C ASN A 505 8.23 47.66 -30.43
N VAL A 506 8.92 47.74 -29.27
CA VAL A 506 10.35 47.84 -28.84
C VAL A 506 10.74 49.28 -28.45
N LEU A 507 11.67 49.40 -27.47
CA LEU A 507 12.06 50.59 -26.66
C LEU A 507 11.10 50.85 -25.48
N LEU A 508 11.46 51.35 -24.28
CA LEU A 508 12.71 51.61 -23.50
C LEU A 508 12.25 51.79 -22.01
N SER A 509 13.01 51.67 -20.91
CA SER A 509 14.39 51.24 -20.60
C SER A 509 14.57 50.99 -19.07
N ARG A 510 15.70 50.40 -18.63
CA ARG A 510 16.33 50.61 -17.31
C ARG A 510 17.85 50.34 -17.40
N PRO A 511 18.71 50.90 -16.53
CA PRO A 511 20.17 50.99 -16.77
C PRO A 511 21.01 49.79 -16.26
N MET A 512 22.28 49.75 -16.71
CA MET A 512 23.29 48.72 -16.39
C MET A 512 24.34 49.18 -15.36
N SER A 513 24.96 48.21 -14.67
CA SER A 513 26.41 48.17 -14.42
C SER A 513 26.80 46.80 -13.82
N ASN A 514 28.01 46.24 -13.92
CA ASN A 514 29.04 46.13 -14.97
C ASN A 514 30.25 45.46 -14.27
N SER A 515 30.72 44.31 -14.76
CA SER A 515 32.11 43.84 -14.55
C SER A 515 32.43 42.71 -15.53
N VAL A 516 33.60 42.72 -16.16
CA VAL A 516 33.93 41.87 -17.33
C VAL A 516 35.36 41.34 -17.25
N ALA A 517 35.55 40.04 -17.51
CA ALA A 517 36.77 39.39 -18.02
C ALA A 517 36.48 37.90 -18.31
N SER A 518 37.08 37.19 -19.27
CA SER A 518 37.63 37.53 -20.61
C SER A 518 37.96 36.21 -21.34
N ILE A 519 37.73 36.11 -22.65
CA ILE A 519 37.88 34.87 -23.46
C ILE A 519 39.06 35.01 -24.45
N PRO A 520 39.66 33.92 -24.93
CA PRO A 520 39.78 33.79 -26.40
C PRO A 520 39.46 32.39 -26.98
N SER A 521 38.72 32.40 -28.10
CA SER A 521 38.71 31.52 -29.31
C SER A 521 39.34 30.11 -29.34
N ALA A 522 39.02 29.21 -30.28
CA ALA A 522 37.85 28.90 -31.14
C ALA A 522 38.31 27.88 -32.22
N VAL A 523 37.52 26.85 -32.55
CA VAL A 523 37.71 25.96 -33.73
C VAL A 523 36.33 25.59 -34.29
N ASP A 524 36.23 25.31 -35.59
CA ASP A 524 34.99 25.37 -36.40
C ASP A 524 34.83 24.14 -37.35
N TRP A 525 33.78 24.12 -38.19
CA TRP A 525 33.51 23.21 -39.34
C TRP A 525 32.90 21.81 -39.03
N PRO A 526 32.25 21.09 -40.00
CA PRO A 526 30.98 21.40 -40.71
C PRO A 526 29.95 20.22 -40.74
N PRO A 527 28.78 20.31 -41.43
CA PRO A 527 27.76 19.24 -41.50
C PRO A 527 27.58 18.51 -42.87
N ARG A 528 26.63 17.54 -42.94
CA ARG A 528 26.06 16.74 -44.11
C ARG A 528 26.54 15.26 -44.19
N PRO A 529 25.94 14.34 -45.02
CA PRO A 529 24.73 14.39 -45.89
C PRO A 529 23.74 13.19 -45.74
N ARG A 530 22.71 13.11 -46.62
CA ARG A 530 21.93 11.90 -46.98
C ARG A 530 22.19 11.49 -48.44
N SER A 531 22.29 10.19 -48.74
CA SER A 531 21.94 9.55 -50.04
C SER A 531 22.08 8.01 -49.92
N ASN A 532 21.26 7.09 -50.46
CA ASN A 532 20.56 6.95 -51.75
C ASN A 532 21.50 6.54 -52.92
N THR A 533 21.27 5.48 -53.72
CA THR A 533 20.38 4.28 -53.68
C THR A 533 20.86 3.25 -54.75
N ILE A 534 20.34 2.00 -54.80
CA ILE A 534 19.88 1.22 -56.02
C ILE A 534 20.26 -0.28 -56.10
N HIS A 535 19.28 -1.14 -56.41
CA HIS A 535 19.29 -2.06 -57.57
C HIS A 535 17.87 -2.51 -57.95
N ALA A 536 17.57 -2.66 -59.26
CA ALA A 536 16.20 -2.86 -59.76
C ALA A 536 16.09 -3.52 -61.16
N ARG A 537 14.93 -4.14 -61.43
CA ARG A 537 14.22 -4.52 -62.70
C ARG A 537 12.86 -5.13 -62.22
N GLY A 538 11.69 -5.02 -62.86
CA GLY A 538 11.29 -4.95 -64.29
C GLY A 538 10.64 -6.31 -64.67
N VAL A 539 9.50 -6.44 -65.37
CA VAL A 539 8.72 -5.51 -66.23
C VAL A 539 7.22 -5.94 -66.38
N ALA A 540 6.29 -4.97 -66.23
CA ALA A 540 4.96 -4.71 -66.87
C ALA A 540 3.85 -5.75 -67.23
N ASN A 541 2.62 -5.18 -67.39
CA ASN A 541 1.45 -5.55 -68.23
C ASN A 541 0.32 -6.48 -67.69
N GLY A 542 -0.95 -6.07 -67.88
CA GLY A 542 -2.14 -6.96 -67.90
C GLY A 542 -3.47 -6.47 -67.27
N PHE A 543 -4.36 -5.84 -68.06
CA PHE A 543 -5.84 -5.82 -67.87
C PHE A 543 -6.45 -6.88 -68.84
N PRO A 544 -7.74 -7.35 -68.78
CA PRO A 544 -8.95 -6.57 -68.42
C PRO A 544 -10.20 -7.28 -67.80
N SER A 545 -11.15 -6.45 -67.34
CA SER A 545 -12.65 -6.49 -67.45
C SER A 545 -13.53 -7.77 -67.34
N ARG A 546 -14.65 -7.60 -66.59
CA ARG A 546 -16.04 -8.16 -66.77
C ARG A 546 -16.23 -9.69 -66.64
N SER A 547 -17.36 -10.24 -66.14
CA SER A 547 -18.57 -9.67 -65.47
C SER A 547 -19.17 -10.72 -64.48
N THR A 548 -20.47 -11.05 -64.24
CA THR A 548 -21.78 -10.80 -64.88
C THR A 548 -22.96 -11.05 -63.89
N GLU A 549 -24.19 -10.84 -64.38
CA GLU A 549 -25.57 -11.14 -63.91
C GLU A 549 -25.83 -12.60 -63.40
N ARG A 550 -26.96 -13.00 -62.73
CA ARG A 550 -28.24 -12.34 -62.36
C ARG A 550 -28.99 -13.08 -61.22
N VAL A 551 -29.79 -12.32 -60.44
CA VAL A 551 -31.13 -12.58 -59.86
C VAL A 551 -31.66 -14.03 -59.69
N TYR A 552 -32.12 -14.38 -58.47
CA TYR A 552 -33.42 -15.06 -58.25
C TYR A 552 -34.05 -14.74 -56.87
N ASN A 553 -35.39 -14.81 -56.81
CA ASN A 553 -36.31 -14.55 -55.67
C ASN A 553 -37.70 -15.11 -56.08
N PRO A 554 -38.75 -15.34 -55.24
CA PRO A 554 -38.85 -15.27 -53.77
C PRO A 554 -39.71 -16.37 -53.05
N ARG A 555 -39.82 -16.28 -51.71
CA ARG A 555 -40.98 -16.65 -50.81
C ARG A 555 -41.29 -18.14 -50.42
N PRO A 556 -42.13 -18.38 -49.35
CA PRO A 556 -42.10 -19.60 -48.51
C PRO A 556 -43.45 -20.39 -48.37
N PRO A 557 -43.49 -21.44 -47.52
CA PRO A 557 -44.40 -21.52 -46.35
C PRO A 557 -43.63 -21.91 -45.04
N VAL A 558 -43.97 -21.53 -43.80
CA VAL A 558 -45.24 -21.50 -42.99
C VAL A 558 -45.59 -22.84 -42.30
N ASN A 559 -45.46 -22.89 -40.95
CA ASN A 559 -46.13 -23.72 -39.90
C ASN A 559 -45.19 -23.93 -38.68
N THR A 560 -45.59 -24.12 -37.39
CA THR A 560 -46.69 -23.58 -36.53
C THR A 560 -46.53 -24.17 -35.10
N PHE A 561 -46.30 -23.33 -34.07
CA PHE A 561 -46.65 -23.54 -32.63
C PHE A 561 -46.07 -24.79 -31.88
N PRO A 562 -46.15 -24.90 -30.53
CA PRO A 562 -46.86 -24.06 -29.55
C PRO A 562 -46.01 -23.40 -28.44
N GLU A 563 -46.64 -22.47 -27.72
CA GLU A 563 -46.12 -21.86 -26.48
C GLU A 563 -46.26 -22.81 -25.27
N ARG A 564 -45.54 -22.52 -24.18
CA ARG A 564 -45.75 -23.11 -22.85
C ARG A 564 -45.93 -22.01 -21.80
N PRO A 565 -46.83 -22.19 -20.81
CA PRO A 565 -47.12 -21.17 -19.80
C PRO A 565 -45.98 -21.00 -18.78
N PRO A 566 -45.89 -19.83 -18.10
CA PRO A 566 -44.90 -19.59 -17.06
C PRO A 566 -45.20 -20.42 -15.79
N PRO A 567 -44.16 -20.78 -15.00
CA PRO A 567 -44.33 -21.50 -13.74
C PRO A 567 -44.96 -20.61 -12.65
N LEU A 568 -45.84 -21.21 -11.85
CA LEU A 568 -46.56 -20.55 -10.77
C LEU A 568 -45.71 -20.57 -9.47
N ASN A 569 -45.10 -19.44 -9.11
CA ASN A 569 -44.38 -19.31 -7.84
C ASN A 569 -45.35 -18.90 -6.71
N THR A 570 -45.73 -19.86 -5.87
CA THR A 570 -46.41 -19.60 -4.59
C THR A 570 -45.39 -19.21 -3.51
N PHE A 571 -45.67 -18.13 -2.78
CA PHE A 571 -44.86 -17.71 -1.64
C PHE A 571 -45.26 -18.49 -0.37
N PRO A 572 -44.32 -19.14 0.35
CA PRO A 572 -44.53 -19.51 1.75
C PRO A 572 -44.45 -18.24 2.62
N GLU A 573 -45.40 -18.08 3.55
CA GLU A 573 -45.34 -16.97 4.51
C GLU A 573 -44.19 -17.10 5.50
N ARG A 574 -43.72 -15.95 6.00
CA ARG A 574 -42.55 -15.83 6.86
C ARG A 574 -42.98 -15.85 8.34
N PRO A 575 -42.55 -16.81 9.17
CA PRO A 575 -42.71 -16.70 10.61
C PRO A 575 -41.95 -15.47 11.14
N GLN A 576 -42.56 -14.70 12.04
CA GLN A 576 -41.87 -13.61 12.72
C GLN A 576 -41.00 -14.15 13.88
N PRO A 577 -39.79 -13.59 14.12
CA PRO A 577 -38.99 -13.95 15.28
C PRO A 577 -39.60 -13.39 16.57
N LEU A 578 -39.95 -14.27 17.50
CA LEU A 578 -40.44 -13.89 18.83
C LEU A 578 -39.25 -13.57 19.75
N ASN A 579 -38.96 -12.28 19.96
CA ASN A 579 -37.91 -11.86 20.89
C ASN A 579 -38.30 -12.15 22.34
N THR A 580 -37.55 -13.03 23.01
CA THR A 580 -37.54 -13.18 24.47
C THR A 580 -36.10 -13.15 24.97
N TYR A 581 -35.83 -12.29 25.95
CA TYR A 581 -34.49 -12.09 26.50
C TYR A 581 -34.22 -13.05 27.67
N PRO A 582 -33.06 -13.72 27.73
CA PRO A 582 -32.53 -14.29 28.96
C PRO A 582 -31.70 -13.22 29.70
N ASP A 583 -32.06 -12.91 30.95
CA ASP A 583 -31.25 -12.03 31.80
C ASP A 583 -29.87 -12.61 32.10
N ARG A 584 -28.85 -11.74 32.17
CA ARG A 584 -27.46 -12.12 32.44
C ARG A 584 -26.91 -11.32 33.63
N PRO A 585 -26.56 -11.94 34.77
CA PRO A 585 -26.04 -11.23 35.94
C PRO A 585 -24.62 -10.70 35.70
N GLN A 586 -24.27 -9.61 36.38
CA GLN A 586 -22.94 -8.99 36.30
C GLN A 586 -21.93 -9.65 37.27
N PRO A 587 -20.62 -9.63 36.95
CA PRO A 587 -19.57 -10.09 37.86
C PRO A 587 -19.27 -9.07 38.96
N LEU A 588 -19.02 -9.56 40.18
CA LEU A 588 -18.60 -8.75 41.34
C LEU A 588 -17.14 -9.12 41.70
N ASN A 589 -16.25 -8.13 41.73
CA ASN A 589 -14.82 -8.34 42.04
C ASN A 589 -14.51 -8.11 43.52
N THR A 590 -13.87 -9.09 44.17
CA THR A 590 -13.07 -8.90 45.41
C THR A 590 -11.86 -9.86 45.41
N TYR A 591 -10.70 -9.39 45.87
CA TYR A 591 -9.46 -10.17 46.01
C TYR A 591 -9.32 -10.75 47.43
N PRO A 592 -8.52 -11.83 47.59
CA PRO A 592 -7.46 -11.81 48.61
C PRO A 592 -6.10 -12.41 48.16
N ASP A 593 -5.12 -12.34 49.05
CA ASP A 593 -3.67 -12.39 48.78
C ASP A 593 -2.99 -13.77 48.62
N ARG A 594 -1.67 -13.71 48.35
CA ARG A 594 -0.74 -14.84 48.13
C ARG A 594 0.58 -14.62 48.89
N PRO A 595 1.14 -15.66 49.55
CA PRO A 595 2.61 -15.76 49.59
C PRO A 595 3.21 -17.19 49.43
N GLN A 596 4.20 -17.27 48.53
CA GLN A 596 5.48 -18.02 48.58
C GLN A 596 5.61 -19.53 48.97
N PRO A 597 6.47 -20.32 48.28
CA PRO A 597 6.80 -21.72 48.62
C PRO A 597 8.16 -21.92 49.34
N LEU A 598 8.41 -23.13 49.87
CA LEU A 598 9.72 -23.58 50.41
C LEU A 598 9.92 -25.10 50.20
N ASN A 599 11.17 -25.60 50.17
CA ASN A 599 11.56 -27.00 49.83
C ASN A 599 12.27 -27.73 50.99
N THR A 600 12.15 -29.08 51.11
CA THR A 600 13.20 -30.04 51.61
C THR A 600 12.83 -31.55 51.45
N TYR A 601 13.80 -32.46 51.66
CA TYR A 601 13.80 -33.96 51.56
C TYR A 601 14.63 -34.56 52.75
N PRO A 602 14.91 -35.89 52.95
CA PRO A 602 14.63 -37.17 52.21
C PRO A 602 13.76 -38.18 53.05
N GLU A 603 13.86 -39.53 53.25
CA GLU A 603 14.82 -40.68 53.06
C GLU A 603 14.09 -42.05 52.80
N ARG A 604 14.77 -43.23 52.93
CA ARG A 604 14.26 -44.62 52.68
C ARG A 604 15.06 -45.70 53.48
N PRO A 605 14.44 -46.76 54.05
CA PRO A 605 14.80 -48.16 53.70
C PRO A 605 13.60 -49.19 53.71
N GLN A 606 13.87 -50.53 53.79
CA GLN A 606 12.96 -51.70 53.55
C GLN A 606 12.87 -52.67 54.79
N PRO A 607 12.43 -53.98 54.78
CA PRO A 607 11.78 -54.89 53.78
C PRO A 607 10.70 -55.96 54.27
N LEU A 608 10.18 -56.78 53.33
CA LEU A 608 9.93 -58.27 53.37
C LEU A 608 8.53 -58.97 53.62
N ASN A 609 8.06 -59.67 52.55
CA ASN A 609 7.31 -60.95 52.33
C ASN A 609 6.23 -61.60 53.26
N THR A 610 5.18 -62.19 52.62
CA THR A 610 4.66 -63.59 52.85
C THR A 610 3.64 -64.07 51.76
N TYR A 611 3.32 -65.39 51.70
CA TYR A 611 2.40 -66.16 50.80
C TYR A 611 1.64 -67.25 51.64
N PRO A 612 0.72 -68.16 51.19
CA PRO A 612 0.23 -68.58 49.84
C PRO A 612 -1.34 -68.45 49.69
N GLU A 613 -2.27 -69.24 49.09
CA GLU A 613 -2.41 -70.60 48.45
C GLU A 613 -3.37 -70.67 47.20
N ARG A 614 -4.37 -71.60 47.14
CA ARG A 614 -5.16 -72.11 45.96
C ARG A 614 -6.34 -73.01 46.47
N PRO A 615 -6.93 -74.08 45.82
CA PRO A 615 -7.02 -74.59 44.42
C PRO A 615 -8.41 -75.15 43.89
N GLN A 616 -8.70 -74.98 42.58
CA GLN A 616 -9.35 -75.98 41.64
C GLN A 616 -10.86 -76.37 41.79
N PRO A 617 -11.52 -77.06 40.80
CA PRO A 617 -11.15 -77.53 39.43
C PRO A 617 -11.83 -76.69 38.30
N LEU A 618 -12.34 -77.08 37.09
CA LEU A 618 -12.53 -78.26 36.18
C LEU A 618 -12.79 -77.66 34.74
N ASN A 619 -12.55 -78.16 33.49
CA ASN A 619 -12.40 -79.45 32.76
C ASN A 619 -13.72 -80.08 32.21
N THR A 620 -13.89 -80.61 30.97
CA THR A 620 -13.05 -80.69 29.72
C THR A 620 -13.85 -81.13 28.44
N TYR A 621 -13.22 -81.00 27.25
CA TYR A 621 -13.34 -81.58 25.86
C TYR A 621 -14.00 -83.00 25.64
N PRO A 622 -14.23 -83.56 24.39
CA PRO A 622 -13.50 -83.42 23.09
C PRO A 622 -14.41 -83.37 21.81
N ASP A 623 -14.06 -83.62 20.51
CA ASP A 623 -13.25 -84.71 19.87
C ASP A 623 -12.56 -84.34 18.51
N ARG A 624 -11.79 -85.29 17.92
CA ARG A 624 -10.79 -85.16 16.82
C ARG A 624 -11.25 -85.88 15.51
N PRO A 625 -10.47 -86.53 14.57
CA PRO A 625 -9.03 -86.92 14.41
C PRO A 625 -8.33 -86.16 13.23
N GLN A 626 -7.31 -86.57 12.42
CA GLN A 626 -6.31 -87.68 12.29
C GLN A 626 -5.05 -87.16 11.47
N PRO A 627 -3.89 -87.86 11.33
CA PRO A 627 -2.60 -87.20 10.96
C PRO A 627 -1.68 -87.87 9.89
N LEU A 628 -0.50 -87.25 9.62
CA LEU A 628 0.78 -87.89 9.25
C LEU A 628 1.98 -87.02 9.71
N ASN A 629 3.25 -87.46 9.53
CA ASN A 629 4.48 -86.92 10.17
C ASN A 629 5.63 -86.66 9.14
N THR A 630 6.93 -86.36 9.40
CA THR A 630 7.81 -86.47 10.61
C THR A 630 9.13 -85.64 10.48
N TYR A 631 9.57 -84.95 11.54
CA TYR A 631 10.96 -84.43 11.80
C TYR A 631 11.63 -83.48 10.73
N PRO A 632 12.90 -83.01 10.85
CA PRO A 632 13.12 -81.62 11.30
C PRO A 632 14.17 -80.77 10.52
N GLU A 633 13.95 -79.45 10.39
CA GLU A 633 14.99 -78.51 9.91
C GLU A 633 15.56 -77.60 11.02
N ARG A 634 16.78 -77.10 10.76
CA ARG A 634 17.62 -76.38 11.71
C ARG A 634 17.43 -74.86 11.58
N PRO A 635 17.23 -74.09 12.67
CA PRO A 635 17.08 -72.64 12.56
C PRO A 635 18.30 -71.96 11.94
N GLN A 636 18.09 -71.27 10.82
CA GLN A 636 19.00 -70.21 10.33
C GLN A 636 18.90 -69.01 11.30
N PRO A 637 20.01 -68.33 11.65
CA PRO A 637 19.95 -67.12 12.46
C PRO A 637 19.31 -65.99 11.66
N LEU A 638 18.06 -65.64 11.98
CA LEU A 638 17.38 -64.52 11.36
C LEU A 638 17.98 -63.21 11.88
N ASN A 639 18.93 -62.64 11.12
CA ASN A 639 19.48 -61.31 11.36
C ASN A 639 18.41 -60.24 11.15
N THR A 640 17.59 -60.00 12.17
CA THR A 640 16.73 -58.82 12.28
C THR A 640 17.60 -57.59 12.53
N TYR A 641 18.16 -57.05 11.44
CA TYR A 641 18.62 -55.66 11.44
C TYR A 641 17.44 -54.78 11.90
N PRO A 642 17.65 -53.87 12.87
CA PRO A 642 16.60 -52.91 13.22
C PRO A 642 16.25 -52.09 11.99
N GLU A 643 14.96 -51.86 11.77
CA GLU A 643 14.48 -51.03 10.66
C GLU A 643 15.15 -49.66 10.72
N ARG A 644 15.59 -49.13 9.57
CA ARG A 644 16.12 -47.77 9.51
C ARG A 644 15.00 -46.81 9.92
N PRO A 645 15.20 -45.91 10.92
CA PRO A 645 14.31 -44.77 11.07
C PRO A 645 14.32 -43.96 9.77
N SER A 646 13.18 -43.36 9.43
CA SER A 646 13.02 -42.58 8.19
C SER A 646 14.07 -41.48 8.11
N LEU A 647 14.73 -41.38 6.95
CA LEU A 647 15.91 -40.53 6.77
C LEU A 647 15.57 -39.06 6.50
N ASP A 648 14.28 -38.72 6.37
CA ASP A 648 13.80 -37.43 5.86
C ASP A 648 13.72 -36.32 6.92
N GLY A 649 13.94 -36.65 8.19
CA GLY A 649 14.08 -35.65 9.26
C GLY A 649 15.46 -34.95 9.22
N PRO A 650 15.54 -33.65 9.56
CA PRO A 650 16.81 -32.94 9.66
C PRO A 650 17.64 -33.48 10.83
N ASP A 651 18.94 -33.72 10.60
CA ASP A 651 19.84 -34.23 11.65
C ASP A 651 20.17 -33.22 12.74
N ILE A 652 20.03 -31.94 12.43
CA ILE A 652 20.32 -30.83 13.33
C ILE A 652 19.19 -29.79 13.26
N ALA A 653 18.95 -29.13 14.38
CA ALA A 653 18.17 -27.89 14.44
C ALA A 653 19.05 -26.78 15.02
N GLY A 654 19.02 -25.61 14.41
CA GLY A 654 19.91 -24.51 14.78
C GLY A 654 19.24 -23.14 14.84
N LYS A 655 19.80 -22.25 15.67
CA LYS A 655 19.32 -20.87 15.82
C LYS A 655 20.40 -19.96 16.38
N PHE A 656 20.40 -18.70 15.95
CA PHE A 656 21.16 -17.64 16.60
C PHE A 656 20.44 -17.13 17.85
N LYS A 657 21.16 -17.01 18.97
CA LYS A 657 20.75 -16.32 20.20
C LYS A 657 21.54 -15.02 20.32
N LEU A 658 20.91 -13.96 20.81
CA LEU A 658 21.61 -12.72 21.19
C LEU A 658 22.20 -12.84 22.59
N LEU A 659 23.37 -12.24 22.82
CA LEU A 659 24.05 -12.21 24.11
C LEU A 659 24.00 -10.83 24.80
N GLY A 660 23.34 -9.86 24.16
CA GLY A 660 23.14 -8.49 24.67
C GLY A 660 22.10 -7.73 23.83
N PRO A 661 21.82 -6.45 24.16
CA PRO A 661 20.98 -5.59 23.33
C PRO A 661 21.64 -5.30 21.98
N LEU A 662 20.83 -4.99 20.97
CA LEU A 662 21.29 -4.51 19.67
C LEU A 662 21.15 -3.00 19.65
N SER A 663 22.21 -2.25 19.93
CA SER A 663 22.15 -0.77 19.99
C SER A 663 23.16 -0.13 19.06
N MET A 664 22.73 0.94 18.37
CA MET A 664 23.58 1.72 17.47
C MET A 664 24.85 2.19 18.20
N GLY A 665 26.02 1.84 17.66
CA GLY A 665 27.32 2.25 18.19
C GLY A 665 28.06 1.22 19.05
N ASP A 666 27.44 0.09 19.40
CA ASP A 666 27.99 -0.91 20.32
C ASP A 666 28.19 -2.30 19.63
N ASP A 667 29.09 -3.14 20.14
CA ASP A 667 29.47 -4.41 19.49
C ASP A 667 28.36 -5.49 19.57
N ILE A 668 28.05 -6.12 18.43
CA ILE A 668 27.02 -7.16 18.34
C ILE A 668 27.61 -8.50 18.80
N ASN A 669 26.93 -9.15 19.75
CA ASN A 669 27.37 -10.41 20.34
C ASN A 669 26.28 -11.49 20.20
N LEU A 670 26.65 -12.62 19.57
CA LEU A 670 25.77 -13.69 19.13
C LEU A 670 26.30 -15.06 19.54
N LEU A 671 25.39 -16.01 19.70
CA LEU A 671 25.68 -17.43 19.91
C LEU A 671 24.87 -18.25 18.92
N LEU A 672 25.52 -18.88 17.95
CA LEU A 672 24.89 -19.90 17.11
C LEU A 672 24.80 -21.19 17.93
N SER A 673 23.57 -21.62 18.21
CA SER A 673 23.25 -22.90 18.83
C SER A 673 22.89 -23.93 17.77
N LEU A 674 23.50 -25.12 17.84
CA LEU A 674 23.24 -26.26 16.95
C LEU A 674 22.95 -27.51 17.79
N LYS A 675 21.68 -27.93 17.85
CA LYS A 675 21.27 -29.16 18.51
C LYS A 675 21.33 -30.34 17.54
N ASN A 676 22.05 -31.39 17.91
CA ASN A 676 22.00 -32.67 17.22
C ASN A 676 20.71 -33.42 17.59
N LEU A 677 19.96 -33.85 16.58
CA LEU A 677 18.70 -34.59 16.72
C LEU A 677 18.86 -36.10 16.53
N THR A 678 20.04 -36.58 16.13
CA THR A 678 20.30 -38.01 15.92
C THR A 678 20.87 -38.71 17.17
N THR A 679 20.87 -40.04 17.10
CA THR A 679 21.41 -40.96 18.12
C THR A 679 22.93 -41.17 18.03
N TYR A 680 23.61 -40.50 17.08
CA TYR A 680 25.05 -40.61 16.84
C TYR A 680 25.69 -39.22 16.77
N HIS A 681 27.01 -39.11 16.97
CA HIS A 681 27.66 -37.80 16.91
C HIS A 681 27.60 -37.23 15.49
N ARG A 682 27.50 -35.90 15.38
CA ARG A 682 27.53 -35.18 14.10
C ARG A 682 28.73 -34.24 14.07
N GLN A 683 29.66 -34.51 13.16
CA GLN A 683 30.61 -33.49 12.70
C GLN A 683 29.86 -32.56 11.74
N ILE A 684 29.92 -31.26 12.02
CA ILE A 684 29.27 -30.20 11.26
C ILE A 684 30.35 -29.20 10.88
N THR A 685 30.37 -28.76 9.62
CA THR A 685 31.13 -27.57 9.19
C THR A 685 30.14 -26.44 8.97
N VAL A 686 30.47 -25.25 9.46
CA VAL A 686 29.58 -24.08 9.46
C VAL A 686 30.29 -22.94 8.76
N ASN A 687 29.75 -22.54 7.60
CA ASN A 687 30.15 -21.31 6.93
C ASN A 687 29.26 -20.19 7.47
N LEU A 688 29.88 -19.17 8.07
CA LEU A 688 29.23 -18.00 8.65
C LEU A 688 29.47 -16.78 7.75
N SER A 689 28.42 -15.99 7.54
CA SER A 689 28.52 -14.66 6.93
C SER A 689 27.69 -13.65 7.72
N ALA A 690 28.05 -12.37 7.64
CA ALA A 690 27.11 -11.29 7.94
C ALA A 690 27.24 -10.13 6.96
N SER A 691 26.14 -9.40 6.78
CA SER A 691 26.01 -8.37 5.76
C SER A 691 25.16 -7.22 6.28
N CYS A 692 25.52 -5.97 5.98
CA CYS A 692 24.56 -4.87 6.06
C CYS A 692 23.54 -5.04 4.93
N ILE A 693 22.26 -4.89 5.24
CA ILE A 693 21.16 -5.01 4.27
C ILE A 693 20.28 -3.75 4.28
N LEU A 694 19.60 -3.51 3.17
CA LEU A 694 18.46 -2.61 3.08
C LEU A 694 17.23 -3.29 3.70
N TYR A 695 16.21 -2.51 4.04
CA TYR A 695 14.97 -3.07 4.58
C TYR A 695 14.26 -4.01 3.59
N THR A 696 14.49 -3.83 2.29
CA THR A 696 14.05 -4.72 1.20
C THR A 696 14.76 -6.08 1.15
N GLY A 697 15.69 -6.35 2.08
CA GLY A 697 16.54 -7.55 2.09
C GLY A 697 17.79 -7.45 1.20
N ARG A 698 17.81 -6.51 0.24
CA ARG A 698 18.93 -6.32 -0.69
C ARG A 698 20.23 -5.98 0.05
N ARG A 699 21.34 -6.58 -0.41
CA ARG A 699 22.65 -6.55 0.28
C ARG A 699 23.40 -5.25 -0.01
N ILE A 700 24.01 -4.65 1.02
CA ILE A 700 24.81 -3.42 0.90
C ILE A 700 26.31 -3.74 0.90
N ASN A 701 26.79 -4.44 1.92
CA ASN A 701 28.20 -4.79 2.07
C ASN A 701 28.37 -6.01 2.98
N ASP A 702 29.29 -6.89 2.63
CA ASP A 702 29.75 -8.02 3.45
C ASP A 702 30.53 -7.46 4.66
N ILE A 703 30.17 -7.86 5.89
CA ILE A 703 30.78 -7.37 7.13
C ILE A 703 31.93 -8.29 7.57
N PHE A 704 31.66 -9.60 7.57
CA PHE A 704 32.65 -10.65 7.81
C PHE A 704 32.21 -11.96 7.14
N GLN A 705 33.17 -12.87 6.98
CA GLN A 705 32.96 -14.27 6.64
C GLN A 705 33.88 -15.12 7.52
N ASP A 706 33.42 -16.27 7.98
CA ASP A 706 34.20 -17.17 8.85
C ASP A 706 33.79 -18.65 8.61
N GLN A 707 34.69 -19.59 8.91
CA GLN A 707 34.40 -21.02 8.91
C GLN A 707 34.77 -21.64 10.26
N LYS A 708 33.90 -22.53 10.75
CA LYS A 708 34.09 -23.30 11.98
C LYS A 708 33.66 -24.74 11.76
N SER A 709 34.27 -25.68 12.47
CA SER A 709 33.78 -27.06 12.55
C SER A 709 33.64 -27.46 14.01
N LEU A 710 32.63 -28.28 14.29
CA LEU A 710 32.35 -28.80 15.63
C LEU A 710 31.80 -30.22 15.55
N ILE A 711 32.00 -31.00 16.62
CA ILE A 711 31.38 -32.32 16.79
C ILE A 711 30.34 -32.19 17.89
N VAL A 712 29.07 -32.45 17.55
CA VAL A 712 27.96 -32.42 18.50
C VAL A 712 27.51 -33.85 18.79
N ASN A 713 27.62 -34.26 20.06
CA ASN A 713 27.22 -35.59 20.52
C ASN A 713 25.70 -35.85 20.38
N PRO A 714 25.23 -37.10 20.47
CA PRO A 714 23.81 -37.44 20.39
C PRO A 714 22.95 -36.58 21.32
N SER A 715 21.86 -36.01 20.81
CA SER A 715 20.92 -35.15 21.56
C SER A 715 21.49 -33.89 22.25
N GLN A 716 22.79 -33.59 22.13
CA GLN A 716 23.43 -32.42 22.75
C GLN A 716 23.30 -31.15 21.88
N GLU A 717 23.57 -29.99 22.49
CA GLU A 717 23.62 -28.69 21.82
C GLU A 717 25.07 -28.19 21.79
N GLY A 718 25.60 -27.95 20.59
CA GLY A 718 26.89 -27.30 20.36
C GLY A 718 26.72 -25.79 20.14
N HIS A 719 27.78 -25.02 20.37
CA HIS A 719 27.76 -23.56 20.28
C HIS A 719 28.95 -23.00 19.51
N ILE A 720 28.71 -21.96 18.72
CA ILE A 720 29.73 -21.07 18.16
C ILE A 720 29.41 -19.65 18.63
N SER A 721 30.34 -19.00 19.32
CA SER A 721 30.25 -17.58 19.68
C SER A 721 30.73 -16.70 18.51
N LEU A 722 30.06 -15.57 18.32
CA LEU A 722 30.34 -14.61 17.26
C LEU A 722 30.23 -13.18 17.80
N GLN A 723 31.29 -12.39 17.61
CA GLN A 723 31.31 -10.95 17.88
C GLN A 723 31.47 -10.22 16.54
N ILE A 724 30.66 -9.18 16.30
CA ILE A 724 30.73 -8.32 15.13
C ILE A 724 30.94 -6.88 15.63
N PRO A 725 32.18 -6.37 15.61
CA PRO A 725 32.48 -5.04 16.12
C PRO A 725 31.86 -3.90 15.30
N TYR A 726 31.50 -2.78 15.95
CA TYR A 726 30.93 -1.61 15.27
C TYR A 726 31.81 -1.10 14.11
N SER A 727 33.13 -1.22 14.24
CA SER A 727 34.10 -0.82 13.21
C SER A 727 33.96 -1.56 11.88
N LEU A 728 33.35 -2.76 11.85
CA LEU A 728 33.12 -3.51 10.61
C LEU A 728 31.83 -3.11 9.89
N TYR A 729 30.81 -2.67 10.62
CA TYR A 729 29.46 -2.45 10.08
C TYR A 729 29.02 -0.97 10.04
N GLY A 730 29.57 -0.11 10.90
CA GLY A 730 29.06 1.24 11.17
C GLY A 730 29.14 2.24 10.01
N SER A 731 29.99 2.00 9.00
CA SER A 731 30.01 2.75 7.74
C SER A 731 29.00 2.23 6.71
N PHE A 732 28.58 0.97 6.84
CA PHE A 732 27.79 0.25 5.85
C PHE A 732 26.31 0.16 6.19
N LEU A 733 25.92 0.26 7.48
CA LEU A 733 24.51 0.41 7.90
C LEU A 733 23.78 1.49 7.09
N ALA A 734 22.62 1.14 6.57
CA ALA A 734 21.64 2.06 6.02
C ALA A 734 20.45 2.19 6.97
N ASP A 735 19.48 2.97 6.54
CA ASP A 735 18.39 3.56 7.31
C ASP A 735 17.45 2.62 8.07
N GLY A 736 17.40 1.34 7.72
CA GLY A 736 16.70 0.33 8.52
C GLY A 736 17.47 -0.14 9.77
N ASN A 737 18.73 0.28 9.96
CA ASN A 737 19.67 -0.25 10.96
C ASN A 737 19.82 -1.78 10.89
N MET A 738 19.80 -2.37 9.68
CA MET A 738 19.68 -3.82 9.49
C MET A 738 20.97 -4.55 9.13
N ILE A 739 21.17 -5.70 9.77
CA ILE A 739 22.23 -6.67 9.47
C ILE A 739 21.61 -8.06 9.37
N GLN A 740 21.93 -8.80 8.31
CA GLN A 740 21.60 -10.22 8.20
C GLN A 740 22.84 -11.06 8.52
N VAL A 741 22.66 -12.09 9.35
CA VAL A 741 23.66 -13.12 9.64
C VAL A 741 23.17 -14.46 9.11
N VAL A 742 24.05 -15.22 8.45
CA VAL A 742 23.72 -16.52 7.83
C VAL A 742 24.70 -17.57 8.33
N ALA A 743 24.20 -18.78 8.60
CA ALA A 743 25.00 -19.98 8.80
C ALA A 743 24.55 -21.07 7.83
N ILE A 744 25.46 -21.51 6.96
CA ILE A 744 25.30 -22.74 6.17
C ILE A 744 25.96 -23.88 6.93
N CYS A 745 25.15 -24.78 7.47
CA CYS A 745 25.63 -25.98 8.15
C CYS A 745 25.73 -27.13 7.15
N ASP A 746 26.95 -27.57 6.87
CA ASP A 746 27.30 -28.69 6.01
C ASP A 746 27.51 -29.96 6.84
N LEU A 747 26.93 -31.08 6.39
CA LEU A 747 26.95 -32.38 7.07
C LEU A 747 27.25 -33.50 6.05
N PRO A 748 28.22 -34.40 6.33
CA PRO A 748 28.55 -35.49 5.42
C PRO A 748 27.33 -36.33 4.99
N PHE A 749 27.13 -36.41 3.67
CA PHE A 749 26.10 -37.20 2.98
C PHE A 749 24.64 -36.79 3.28
N ARG A 750 24.39 -35.54 3.67
CA ARG A 750 23.05 -35.04 4.05
C ARG A 750 22.80 -33.65 3.44
N LYS A 751 21.52 -33.24 3.35
CA LYS A 751 21.17 -31.88 2.90
C LYS A 751 21.77 -30.84 3.84
N LYS A 752 22.23 -29.72 3.28
CA LYS A 752 22.73 -28.59 4.07
C LYS A 752 21.58 -27.86 4.76
N VAL A 753 21.84 -27.35 5.97
CA VAL A 753 20.85 -26.59 6.76
C VAL A 753 21.22 -25.11 6.76
N VAL A 754 20.34 -24.27 6.23
CA VAL A 754 20.49 -22.80 6.25
C VAL A 754 19.82 -22.24 7.51
N ILE A 755 20.52 -21.37 8.23
CA ILE A 755 19.99 -20.65 9.39
C ILE A 755 20.25 -19.16 9.15
N THR A 756 19.18 -18.37 8.98
CA THR A 756 19.26 -16.91 8.85
C THR A 756 18.87 -16.23 10.16
N LYS A 757 19.36 -15.00 10.34
CA LYS A 757 18.95 -14.10 11.43
C LYS A 757 19.12 -12.64 11.01
N GLU A 758 18.01 -11.94 10.79
CA GLU A 758 18.02 -10.48 10.77
C GLU A 758 18.19 -9.91 12.18
N LEU A 759 18.91 -8.79 12.23
CA LEU A 759 19.20 -7.95 13.38
C LEU A 759 18.78 -6.52 13.01
N VAL A 760 18.06 -5.85 13.92
CA VAL A 760 17.73 -4.42 13.83
C VAL A 760 18.39 -3.76 15.04
N LEU A 761 19.15 -2.68 14.85
CA LEU A 761 19.81 -1.95 15.94
C LEU A 761 18.95 -0.77 16.43
N ASP A 762 18.70 -0.74 17.74
CA ASP A 762 18.04 0.37 18.43
C ASP A 762 18.80 1.69 18.24
N ASN A 763 18.09 2.72 17.81
CA ASN A 763 18.55 4.10 17.91
C ASN A 763 18.33 4.61 19.35
N PRO A 764 19.25 5.43 19.93
CA PRO A 764 19.04 5.99 21.26
C PRO A 764 17.85 6.98 21.27
N PRO A 765 17.06 7.01 22.36
CA PRO A 765 15.85 7.83 22.42
C PRO A 765 16.17 9.34 22.46
N ILE A 766 15.41 10.12 21.69
CA ILE A 766 15.32 11.57 21.85
C ILE A 766 14.25 11.85 22.92
N SER A 767 14.61 12.58 23.96
CA SER A 767 13.67 13.01 25.01
C SER A 767 13.19 14.42 24.71
N ILE A 768 11.88 14.59 24.55
CA ILE A 768 11.21 15.84 24.23
C ILE A 768 10.29 16.17 25.42
N LYS A 769 10.46 17.34 26.04
CA LYS A 769 9.68 17.74 27.22
C LYS A 769 9.16 19.17 27.10
N PRO A 770 7.84 19.42 27.07
CA PRO A 770 7.31 20.78 27.21
C PRO A 770 7.67 21.36 28.59
N LEU A 771 8.03 22.64 28.62
CA LEU A 771 8.37 23.37 29.85
C LEU A 771 7.18 24.15 30.42
N GLU A 772 6.30 24.63 29.54
CA GLU A 772 5.02 25.25 29.89
C GLU A 772 3.83 24.44 29.33
N MET A 773 2.60 24.76 29.74
CA MET A 773 1.38 24.22 29.12
C MET A 773 1.23 24.79 27.70
N ALA A 774 0.84 23.94 26.74
CA ALA A 774 0.56 24.38 25.38
C ALA A 774 -0.78 25.12 25.31
N VAL A 775 -0.76 26.41 24.96
CA VAL A 775 -1.95 27.26 24.86
C VAL A 775 -2.03 27.87 23.47
N LEU A 776 -3.23 27.89 22.89
CA LEU A 776 -3.50 28.44 21.57
C LEU A 776 -3.02 29.91 21.47
N ASN A 777 -2.28 30.20 20.40
CA ASN A 777 -1.69 31.50 20.05
C ASN A 777 -0.76 32.10 21.13
N LYS A 778 -0.22 31.30 22.04
CA LYS A 778 0.77 31.74 23.05
C LYS A 778 2.09 30.99 22.85
N LYS A 779 3.21 31.70 23.03
CA LYS A 779 4.56 31.11 22.96
C LYS A 779 4.77 30.10 24.08
N MET A 780 5.43 28.99 23.76
CA MET A 780 5.92 28.01 24.73
C MET A 780 7.29 27.46 24.35
N ASN A 781 7.99 26.91 25.33
CA ASN A 781 9.29 26.26 25.19
C ASN A 781 9.14 24.74 25.30
N VAL A 782 9.82 24.02 24.42
CA VAL A 782 10.04 22.58 24.52
C VAL A 782 11.54 22.33 24.67
N GLU A 783 11.91 21.57 25.70
CA GLU A 783 13.29 21.13 25.91
C GLU A 783 13.51 19.78 25.23
N VAL A 784 14.53 19.71 24.37
CA VAL A 784 14.92 18.50 23.67
C VAL A 784 16.29 18.04 24.15
N ARG A 785 16.44 16.74 24.36
CA ARG A 785 17.68 16.08 24.81
C ARG A 785 17.99 14.88 23.92
N PHE A 786 19.24 14.77 23.52
CA PHE A 786 19.76 13.67 22.70
C PHE A 786 21.14 13.24 23.23
N THR A 787 21.53 11.98 23.03
CA THR A 787 22.84 11.45 23.42
C THR A 787 23.52 10.84 22.21
N ASN A 788 24.76 11.24 21.91
CA ASN A 788 25.53 10.63 20.82
C ASN A 788 25.69 9.10 21.06
N PRO A 789 25.17 8.22 20.19
CA PRO A 789 25.29 6.78 20.37
C PRO A 789 26.72 6.26 20.27
N VAL A 790 27.54 6.85 19.40
CA VAL A 790 28.84 6.25 19.04
C VAL A 790 29.98 6.63 19.99
N SER A 791 31.03 5.81 19.96
CA SER A 791 32.26 5.94 20.76
C SER A 791 33.25 7.01 20.27
N PHE A 792 32.93 7.72 19.19
CA PHE A 792 33.76 8.78 18.59
C PHE A 792 33.00 10.11 18.45
N VAL A 793 33.72 11.18 18.09
CA VAL A 793 33.14 12.50 17.82
C VAL A 793 32.37 12.47 16.50
N VAL A 794 31.07 12.75 16.54
CA VAL A 794 30.29 13.04 15.32
C VAL A 794 30.34 14.54 15.01
N LYS A 795 30.21 14.89 13.74
CA LYS A 795 30.23 16.27 13.23
C LYS A 795 28.98 16.57 12.42
N ASP A 796 28.76 17.86 12.16
CA ASP A 796 27.81 18.36 11.16
C ASP A 796 26.41 17.74 11.32
N CYS A 797 25.95 17.69 12.57
CA CYS A 797 24.70 17.03 12.92
C CYS A 797 23.53 17.99 12.70
N THR A 798 22.63 17.68 11.77
CA THR A 798 21.39 18.45 11.57
C THR A 798 20.34 18.03 12.58
N VAL A 799 19.67 19.02 13.16
CA VAL A 799 18.43 18.87 13.93
C VAL A 799 17.30 19.49 13.12
N ALA A 800 16.19 18.76 12.96
CA ALA A 800 14.95 19.25 12.36
C ALA A 800 13.77 19.05 13.33
N VAL A 801 12.81 19.99 13.33
CA VAL A 801 11.65 19.97 14.23
C VAL A 801 10.40 20.46 13.50
N GLU A 802 9.30 19.71 13.56
CA GLU A 802 8.02 20.06 12.96
C GLU A 802 6.81 19.52 13.75
N GLY A 803 5.61 19.98 13.39
CA GLY A 803 4.35 19.43 13.89
C GLY A 803 3.15 20.26 13.44
N ALA A 804 2.16 19.62 12.81
CA ALA A 804 0.92 20.24 12.37
C ALA A 804 0.25 21.02 13.52
N GLY A 805 -0.16 22.26 13.25
CA GLY A 805 -0.77 23.13 14.27
C GLY A 805 0.14 23.63 15.39
N LEU A 806 1.42 23.22 15.43
CA LEU A 806 2.42 23.64 16.43
C LEU A 806 3.48 24.59 15.85
N ILE A 807 3.87 24.37 14.59
CA ILE A 807 4.89 25.13 13.88
C ILE A 807 4.49 25.25 12.40
N ASP A 808 4.52 26.46 11.82
CA ASP A 808 4.12 26.73 10.41
C ASP A 808 5.00 26.00 9.38
N ARG A 809 6.29 25.78 9.69
CA ARG A 809 7.30 25.17 8.79
C ARG A 809 8.34 24.42 9.59
N GLN A 810 9.03 23.47 8.96
CA GLN A 810 10.11 22.73 9.63
C GLN A 810 11.25 23.67 10.06
N LEU A 811 11.57 23.68 11.35
CA LEU A 811 12.72 24.41 11.91
C LEU A 811 13.97 23.53 11.82
N THR A 812 15.06 24.06 11.27
CA THR A 812 16.34 23.32 11.14
C THR A 812 17.51 24.07 11.76
N ALA A 813 18.47 23.31 12.32
CA ALA A 813 19.69 23.83 12.93
C ALA A 813 20.85 22.84 12.76
N VAL A 814 22.09 23.33 12.71
CA VAL A 814 23.31 22.50 12.62
C VAL A 814 24.08 22.55 13.93
N VAL A 815 24.45 21.38 14.46
CA VAL A 815 25.31 21.19 15.63
C VAL A 815 26.69 20.72 15.14
N PRO A 816 27.74 21.59 15.18
CA PRO A 816 29.00 21.32 14.48
C PRO A 816 29.75 20.07 14.95
N TYR A 817 29.68 19.71 16.23
CA TYR A 817 30.23 18.46 16.75
C TYR A 817 29.57 18.02 18.06
N ILE A 818 29.56 16.71 18.31
CA ILE A 818 29.11 16.09 19.55
C ILE A 818 30.14 15.03 19.98
N LYS A 819 30.66 15.12 21.20
CA LYS A 819 31.69 14.21 21.75
C LYS A 819 31.13 12.78 21.99
N PRO A 820 31.99 11.75 22.13
CA PRO A 820 31.55 10.38 22.44
C PRO A 820 30.58 10.31 23.62
N LYS A 821 29.45 9.62 23.45
CA LYS A 821 28.39 9.46 24.48
C LYS A 821 27.93 10.78 25.16
N GLN A 822 28.22 11.96 24.58
CA GLN A 822 27.83 13.27 25.11
C GLN A 822 26.32 13.48 24.97
N LYS A 823 25.72 14.05 26.02
CA LYS A 823 24.33 14.51 26.02
C LYS A 823 24.27 15.96 25.55
N ILE A 824 23.52 16.23 24.49
CA ILE A 824 23.13 17.58 24.07
C ILE A 824 21.75 17.93 24.64
N LYS A 825 21.53 19.21 24.89
CA LYS A 825 20.27 19.78 25.36
C LYS A 825 20.06 21.13 24.69
N PHE A 826 18.89 21.34 24.11
CA PHE A 826 18.49 22.62 23.53
C PHE A 826 17.01 22.92 23.84
N LYS A 827 16.59 24.15 23.58
CA LYS A 827 15.18 24.56 23.63
C LYS A 827 14.69 24.88 22.23
N VAL A 828 13.42 24.61 21.98
CA VAL A 828 12.66 25.06 20.81
C VAL A 828 11.56 25.98 21.34
N GLU A 829 11.50 27.22 20.86
CA GLU A 829 10.32 28.08 21.07
C GLU A 829 9.33 27.81 19.94
N LEU A 830 8.06 27.59 20.27
CA LEU A 830 6.97 27.40 19.30
C LEU A 830 5.70 28.11 19.76
N THR A 831 4.76 28.33 18.83
CA THR A 831 3.48 29.03 19.09
C THR A 831 2.35 28.20 18.47
N PRO A 832 1.60 27.42 19.26
CA PRO A 832 0.54 26.57 18.72
C PRO A 832 -0.59 27.40 18.13
N PHE A 833 -1.00 27.09 16.90
CA PHE A 833 -2.07 27.79 16.16
C PHE A 833 -3.31 26.90 15.91
N ARG A 834 -3.30 25.64 16.37
CA ARG A 834 -4.44 24.71 16.29
C ARG A 834 -4.61 23.98 17.63
N SER A 835 -5.82 24.04 18.19
CA SER A 835 -6.16 23.41 19.48
C SER A 835 -6.26 21.87 19.41
N GLY A 836 -6.35 21.21 20.57
CA GLY A 836 -6.45 19.75 20.68
C GLY A 836 -5.09 19.05 20.80
N THR A 837 -5.08 17.73 20.73
CA THR A 837 -3.82 16.95 20.73
C THR A 837 -3.09 17.14 19.40
N ARG A 838 -1.80 17.48 19.47
CA ARG A 838 -0.89 17.65 18.34
C ARG A 838 0.41 16.89 18.59
N GLN A 839 1.08 16.45 17.54
CA GLN A 839 2.34 15.72 17.62
C GLN A 839 3.51 16.61 17.20
N LEU A 840 4.47 16.79 18.11
CA LEU A 840 5.76 17.40 17.82
C LEU A 840 6.74 16.29 17.43
N ILE A 841 7.39 16.43 16.29
CA ILE A 841 8.39 15.48 15.77
C ILE A 841 9.76 16.16 15.79
N VAL A 842 10.79 15.42 16.23
CA VAL A 842 12.19 15.84 16.17
C VAL A 842 12.99 14.79 15.43
N HIS A 843 13.82 15.23 14.49
CA HIS A 843 14.82 14.43 13.79
C HIS A 843 16.22 14.94 14.10
N VAL A 844 17.16 14.03 14.36
CA VAL A 844 18.58 14.31 14.53
C VAL A 844 19.36 13.39 13.60
N LYS A 845 20.11 13.99 12.67
CA LYS A 845 20.84 13.28 11.62
C LYS A 845 22.33 13.66 11.62
N CYS A 846 23.18 12.69 11.36
CA CYS A 846 24.55 12.92 10.88
C CYS A 846 24.94 11.82 9.87
N ARG A 847 26.21 11.78 9.45
CA ARG A 847 26.73 10.71 8.56
C ARG A 847 26.63 9.29 9.15
N HIS A 848 26.47 9.15 10.47
CA HIS A 848 26.53 7.86 11.17
C HIS A 848 25.18 7.38 11.74
N PHE A 849 24.15 8.22 11.75
CA PHE A 849 22.82 7.86 12.24
C PHE A 849 21.73 8.83 11.75
N SER A 850 20.52 8.32 11.62
CA SER A 850 19.27 9.07 11.38
C SER A 850 18.29 8.67 12.47
N ILE A 851 17.93 9.60 13.36
CA ILE A 851 17.24 9.30 14.63
C ILE A 851 16.04 10.22 14.79
N LYS A 852 14.86 9.65 15.05
CA LYS A 852 13.61 10.39 15.23
C LYS A 852 13.01 10.13 16.62
N GLY A 853 12.28 11.12 17.12
CA GLY A 853 11.48 11.02 18.33
C GLY A 853 10.26 11.93 18.22
N HIS A 854 9.20 11.63 18.97
CA HIS A 854 7.98 12.41 18.94
C HIS A 854 7.38 12.57 20.34
N GLN A 855 6.54 13.59 20.52
CA GLN A 855 5.83 13.86 21.76
C GLN A 855 4.46 14.49 21.46
N HIS A 856 3.42 14.00 22.13
CA HIS A 856 2.11 14.66 22.09
C HIS A 856 2.08 15.89 23.00
N LEU A 857 1.47 16.96 22.49
CA LEU A 857 1.16 18.19 23.21
C LEU A 857 -0.35 18.45 23.08
N THR A 858 -1.05 18.58 24.22
CA THR A 858 -2.47 18.96 24.22
C THR A 858 -2.58 20.49 24.29
N VAL A 859 -2.93 21.10 23.16
CA VAL A 859 -3.07 22.55 23.01
C VAL A 859 -4.46 22.98 23.49
N VAL A 860 -4.52 23.73 24.59
CA VAL A 860 -5.78 24.26 25.13
C VAL A 860 -6.11 25.65 24.59
N SER A 861 -7.40 25.92 24.37
CA SER A 861 -7.92 27.27 24.15
C SER A 861 -8.26 27.88 25.51
N LEU A 862 -7.65 29.02 25.86
CA LEU A 862 -7.82 29.77 27.13
C LEU A 862 -8.07 31.25 26.86
#